data_AF-A0A933H7A7-F1
#
_entry.id   AF-A0A933H7A7-F1
#
_cell.length_a   1.000
_cell.length_b   1.000
_cell.length_c   1.000
_cell.angle_alpha   90.00
_cell.angle_beta   90.00
_cell.angle_gamma   90.00
#
_symmetry.space_group_name_H-M   'P 1'
#
loop_
_entity.id
_entity.type
_entity.pdbx_description
1 polymer ?
#
loop_
_entity_poly.entity_id
_entity_poly.type
_entity_poly.pdbx_seq_one_letter_code
_entity_poly.pdbx_strand_id
1 'polypeptide(L)'
;GPAGPAGKAAINVTGAGLKIKILDAKIPDNGKPVITLSITDADGRPMSNKVLEGYSFTIAQIMTDEATGLTKYQNLLTRDVDGRPYTVGGKTVQPAMAKAKQAFADSGGVWAAVDDIKLTYTFTNTVTTPANPALTTTIAVSAWKDARATVVNDVFSFVPSGGAVKTTREVVSTAACGTCHNPIMIHGGTRRETGLCVTCHTDQTTDPETGNTVDFKVLIHRLHSGTRLPSVAVDKKPYMIVGNALNVFDFSKGTWPQDTRNCTVCHAGGAQKDNYKTASNTAACLSCHDKVNFATGDNHAGGRQGDDKKCASCHEPDGKEFDASVTGSHVIPAQSKSVKGVKLAISGVVTSTTGSPTVTFKVTDNSGKTIAPVDMDYLAFTLAGPTTDYVNRATEVVYRKAAAGQPAAPAPKVEDAGGGAFRYTFTYKIPPDATGSYAVGMEGYVMETIAGVKDPVRIAGFNPVTYFALDGKAPAPRLQVVDRANCNKCHSSLALHGTIRQNTDYCVMCHNPMASDEAQRKADKMPPTTINFRVLVHRIHRGEELTQKPFQVYGFGGNPIDFSNVIFPGNLASCQTCHKAGTNDLPLPRVLQPTTITQGGQVVSTTLPIRSVCTSCHDSKPVAGHIELQTTSSGIETCEVCHGAGKEFDVVKVHK
;
A
#
# COMPACT_ATOMS: atom_id res chain seq x y z
N GLY A 1 -26.89 -16.59 64.51
CA GLY A 1 -26.23 -15.26 64.60
C GLY A 1 -26.76 -14.38 63.49
N PRO A 2 -26.68 -13.04 63.63
CA PRO A 2 -27.10 -12.12 62.56
C PRO A 2 -26.26 -12.37 61.30
N ALA A 3 -26.84 -12.08 60.13
CA ALA A 3 -26.12 -12.14 58.86
C ALA A 3 -24.87 -11.25 58.93
N GLY A 4 -23.71 -11.82 58.60
CA GLY A 4 -22.46 -11.08 58.57
C GLY A 4 -22.53 -9.90 57.60
N PRO A 5 -21.75 -8.84 57.83
CA PRO A 5 -21.71 -7.67 56.94
C PRO A 5 -21.37 -8.11 55.51
N ALA A 6 -21.98 -7.45 54.52
CA ALA A 6 -21.68 -7.68 53.12
C ALA A 6 -20.16 -7.63 52.89
N GLY A 7 -19.62 -8.68 52.27
CA GLY A 7 -18.21 -8.74 51.93
C GLY A 7 -17.80 -7.52 51.10
N LYS A 8 -16.56 -7.04 51.29
CA LYS A 8 -15.98 -5.96 50.48
C LYS A 8 -16.20 -6.28 48.99
N ALA A 9 -16.59 -5.26 48.22
CA ALA A 9 -16.72 -5.36 46.77
C ALA A 9 -15.46 -6.05 46.20
N ALA A 10 -15.68 -7.06 45.36
CA ALA A 10 -14.60 -7.81 44.74
C ALA A 10 -13.64 -6.84 44.07
N ILE A 11 -12.33 -7.02 44.32
CA ILE A 11 -11.30 -6.29 43.59
C ILE A 11 -11.40 -6.77 42.13
N ASN A 12 -12.05 -5.99 41.28
CA ASN A 12 -12.03 -6.21 39.84
C ASN A 12 -10.60 -6.00 39.36
N VAL A 13 -9.83 -7.07 39.27
CA VAL A 13 -8.53 -7.06 38.58
C VAL A 13 -8.84 -6.89 37.09
N THR A 14 -8.75 -5.66 36.61
CA THR A 14 -8.94 -5.32 35.20
C THR A 14 -7.81 -5.92 34.37
N GLY A 15 -8.14 -6.65 33.31
CA GLY A 15 -7.18 -7.32 32.44
C GLY A 15 -6.51 -6.40 31.41
N ALA A 16 -5.72 -7.01 30.52
CA ALA A 16 -5.04 -6.33 29.43
C ALA A 16 -6.03 -5.85 28.34
N GLY A 17 -5.61 -4.85 27.56
CA GLY A 17 -6.40 -4.31 26.45
C GLY A 17 -7.45 -3.29 26.88
N LEU A 18 -8.23 -2.85 25.89
CA LEU A 18 -9.24 -1.80 25.99
C LEU A 18 -10.29 -2.05 24.91
N LYS A 19 -11.55 -1.93 25.30
CA LYS A 19 -12.73 -1.87 24.43
C LYS A 19 -13.62 -0.75 24.95
N ILE A 20 -14.20 0.01 24.02
CA ILE A 20 -15.18 1.06 24.31
C ILE A 20 -16.35 0.84 23.38
N LYS A 21 -17.56 0.95 23.91
CA LYS A 21 -18.78 0.92 23.12
C LYS A 21 -19.70 2.05 23.55
N ILE A 22 -20.06 2.93 22.63
CA ILE A 22 -21.12 3.92 22.80
C ILE A 22 -22.46 3.18 22.69
N LEU A 23 -23.30 3.37 23.71
CA LEU A 23 -24.58 2.67 23.87
C LEU A 23 -25.76 3.59 23.57
N ASP A 24 -25.65 4.86 23.95
CA ASP A 24 -26.69 5.86 23.76
C ASP A 24 -26.10 7.27 23.74
N ALA A 25 -26.83 8.22 23.17
CA ALA A 25 -26.46 9.63 23.16
C ALA A 25 -27.67 10.55 23.07
N LYS A 26 -27.58 11.71 23.73
CA LYS A 26 -28.57 12.78 23.66
C LYS A 26 -27.94 14.16 23.62
N ILE A 27 -28.66 15.13 23.06
CA ILE A 27 -28.28 16.54 23.03
C ILE A 27 -29.36 17.31 23.82
N PRO A 28 -29.12 17.65 25.10
CA PRO A 28 -30.06 18.43 25.90
C PRO A 28 -30.14 19.89 25.42
N ASP A 29 -31.14 20.63 25.92
CA ASP A 29 -31.38 22.04 25.55
C ASP A 29 -30.21 22.99 25.85
N ASN A 30 -29.36 22.63 26.82
CA ASN A 30 -28.12 23.36 27.10
C ASN A 30 -27.04 23.18 26.00
N GLY A 31 -27.33 22.36 24.99
CA GLY A 31 -26.48 22.07 23.85
C GLY A 31 -25.21 21.30 24.19
N LYS A 32 -25.09 20.69 25.38
CA LYS A 32 -23.94 19.88 25.78
C LYS A 32 -24.27 18.39 25.65
N PRO A 33 -23.78 17.69 24.61
CA PRO A 33 -24.09 16.28 24.42
C PRO A 33 -23.74 15.42 25.64
N VAL A 34 -24.57 14.41 25.89
CA VAL A 34 -24.36 13.41 26.93
C VAL A 34 -24.33 12.04 26.25
N ILE A 35 -23.25 11.30 26.45
CA ILE A 35 -23.03 9.97 25.89
C ILE A 35 -23.11 8.94 27.01
N THR A 36 -23.81 7.83 26.79
CA THR A 36 -23.72 6.63 27.62
C THR A 36 -22.84 5.60 26.91
N LEU A 37 -21.82 5.08 27.58
CA LEU A 37 -20.88 4.12 27.01
C LEU A 37 -20.43 3.07 28.04
N SER A 38 -19.88 1.96 27.55
CA SER A 38 -19.15 0.98 28.37
C SER A 38 -17.67 0.98 28.05
N ILE A 39 -16.82 0.79 29.06
CA ILE A 39 -15.37 0.58 28.91
C ILE A 39 -15.04 -0.78 29.52
N THR A 40 -14.39 -1.66 28.76
CA THR A 40 -14.02 -3.00 29.23
C THR A 40 -12.60 -3.38 28.81
N ASP A 41 -12.00 -4.35 29.49
CA ASP A 41 -10.77 -5.00 29.03
C ASP A 41 -11.03 -5.90 27.81
N ALA A 42 -10.01 -6.59 27.31
CA ALA A 42 -10.14 -7.51 26.18
C ALA A 42 -11.12 -8.67 26.44
N ASP A 43 -11.24 -9.10 27.70
CA ASP A 43 -12.10 -10.22 28.14
C ASP A 43 -13.52 -9.76 28.51
N GLY A 44 -13.81 -8.45 28.40
CA GLY A 44 -15.13 -7.89 28.70
C GLY A 44 -15.34 -7.50 30.15
N ARG A 45 -14.31 -7.50 31.01
CA ARG A 45 -14.44 -7.02 32.39
C ARG A 45 -14.55 -5.50 32.41
N PRO A 46 -15.49 -4.92 33.17
CA PRO A 46 -15.66 -3.47 33.23
C PRO A 46 -14.42 -2.74 33.73
N MET A 47 -14.17 -1.55 33.18
CA MET A 47 -13.10 -0.65 33.59
C MET A 47 -13.64 0.75 33.83
N SER A 48 -13.05 1.46 34.79
CA SER A 48 -13.33 2.89 34.98
C SER A 48 -12.66 3.75 33.91
N ASN A 49 -13.14 4.97 33.68
CA ASN A 49 -12.52 5.94 32.77
C ASN A 49 -11.08 6.34 33.17
N LYS A 50 -10.66 6.10 34.42
CA LYS A 50 -9.32 6.43 34.91
C LYS A 50 -8.20 5.62 34.26
N VAL A 51 -8.53 4.52 33.58
CA VAL A 51 -7.55 3.73 32.82
C VAL A 51 -7.14 4.39 31.50
N LEU A 52 -7.88 5.42 31.06
CA LEU A 52 -7.61 6.12 29.81
C LEU A 52 -6.50 7.15 30.01
N GLU A 53 -5.45 7.07 29.20
CA GLU A 53 -4.38 8.08 29.16
C GLU A 53 -4.78 9.30 28.32
N GLY A 54 -5.73 9.10 27.40
CA GLY A 54 -6.36 10.18 26.67
C GLY A 54 -7.54 9.71 25.85
N TYR A 55 -8.42 10.66 25.55
CA TYR A 55 -9.65 10.44 24.81
C TYR A 55 -10.15 11.73 24.15
N SER A 56 -10.99 11.58 23.13
CA SER A 56 -11.70 12.69 22.50
C SER A 56 -12.99 12.21 21.84
N PHE A 57 -14.03 13.05 21.86
CA PHE A 57 -15.32 12.78 21.24
C PHE A 57 -15.62 13.77 20.11
N THR A 58 -16.17 13.28 19.00
CA THR A 58 -16.63 14.11 17.89
C THR A 58 -18.13 13.96 17.72
N ILE A 59 -18.78 14.94 17.10
CA ILE A 59 -20.22 14.90 16.84
C ILE A 59 -20.54 15.62 15.53
N ALA A 60 -21.28 14.96 14.63
CA ALA A 60 -21.64 15.48 13.32
C ALA A 60 -23.03 15.02 12.88
N GLN A 61 -23.73 15.80 12.07
CA GLN A 61 -24.99 15.42 11.44
C GLN A 61 -24.81 15.07 9.98
N ILE A 62 -25.58 14.10 9.49
CA ILE A 62 -25.67 13.80 8.06
C ILE A 62 -26.72 14.71 7.45
N MET A 63 -26.26 15.65 6.63
CA MET A 63 -27.10 16.55 5.83
C MET A 63 -27.31 15.93 4.45
N THR A 64 -28.48 16.16 3.87
CA THR A 64 -28.73 15.93 2.44
C THR A 64 -28.90 17.29 1.78
N ASP A 65 -28.10 17.56 0.76
CA ASP A 65 -28.29 18.73 -0.08
C ASP A 65 -29.57 18.57 -0.89
N GLU A 66 -30.58 19.41 -0.66
CA GLU A 66 -31.90 19.30 -1.31
C GLU A 66 -31.81 19.46 -2.82
N ALA A 67 -30.80 20.20 -3.29
CA ALA A 67 -30.62 20.55 -4.68
C ALA A 67 -30.05 19.37 -5.50
N THR A 68 -29.11 18.64 -4.94
CA THR A 68 -28.33 17.58 -5.61
C THR A 68 -28.65 16.18 -5.10
N GLY A 69 -29.33 16.05 -3.95
CA GLY A 69 -29.54 14.79 -3.24
C GLY A 69 -28.28 14.23 -2.57
N LEU A 70 -27.15 14.94 -2.64
CA LEU A 70 -25.88 14.47 -2.10
C LEU A 70 -25.85 14.56 -0.58
N THR A 71 -25.38 13.50 0.07
CA THR A 71 -25.20 13.48 1.53
C THR A 71 -23.81 13.96 1.94
N LYS A 72 -23.72 14.64 3.09
CA LYS A 72 -22.45 15.06 3.69
C LYS A 72 -22.52 15.10 5.22
N TYR A 73 -21.37 14.97 5.87
CA TYR A 73 -21.26 15.25 7.30
C TYR A 73 -21.07 16.75 7.53
N GLN A 74 -21.73 17.30 8.54
CA GLN A 74 -21.46 18.61 9.13
C GLN A 74 -21.16 18.41 10.61
N ASN A 75 -19.97 18.82 11.05
CA ASN A 75 -19.60 18.73 12.46
C ASN A 75 -20.34 19.81 13.26
N LEU A 76 -20.81 19.46 14.46
CA LEU A 76 -21.49 20.40 15.35
C LEU A 76 -20.52 21.16 16.27
N LEU A 77 -19.25 20.78 16.30
CA LEU A 77 -18.13 21.43 16.99
C LEU A 77 -17.15 21.98 15.95
N THR A 78 -17.37 23.24 15.56
CA THR A 78 -16.48 23.97 14.66
C THR A 78 -15.93 25.21 15.36
N ARG A 79 -14.71 25.61 15.00
CA ARG A 79 -14.11 26.85 15.49
C ARG A 79 -13.32 27.52 14.38
N ASP A 80 -13.10 28.80 14.54
CA ASP A 80 -12.15 29.52 13.71
C ASP A 80 -10.72 29.29 14.22
N VAL A 81 -9.80 29.07 13.29
CA VAL A 81 -8.37 28.90 13.54
C VAL A 81 -7.64 29.96 12.74
N ASP A 82 -6.81 30.75 13.43
CA ASP A 82 -5.98 31.77 12.79
C ASP A 82 -4.84 31.11 12.03
N GLY A 83 -4.62 31.56 10.79
CA GLY A 83 -3.45 31.17 10.01
C GLY A 83 -2.20 31.80 10.61
N ARG A 84 -1.12 31.01 10.69
CA ARG A 84 0.15 31.46 11.27
C ARG A 84 1.31 31.28 10.29
N PRO A 85 2.34 32.13 10.35
CA PRO A 85 3.57 31.88 9.61
C PRO A 85 4.16 30.52 10.00
N TYR A 86 4.65 29.76 9.02
CA TYR A 86 5.23 28.43 9.21
C TYR A 86 6.50 28.26 8.38
N THR A 87 7.28 27.20 8.63
CA THR A 87 8.59 27.01 7.98
C THR A 87 8.55 25.84 7.01
N VAL A 88 8.95 26.08 5.76
CA VAL A 88 9.16 25.03 4.74
C VAL A 88 10.56 25.18 4.16
N GLY A 89 11.36 24.12 4.20
CA GLY A 89 12.72 24.14 3.64
C GLY A 89 13.61 25.25 4.24
N GLY A 90 13.45 25.56 5.53
CA GLY A 90 14.19 26.61 6.22
C GLY A 90 13.71 28.04 5.94
N LYS A 91 12.63 28.23 5.17
CA LYS A 91 12.05 29.54 4.86
C LYS A 91 10.72 29.72 5.55
N THR A 92 10.50 30.91 6.12
CA THR A 92 9.20 31.32 6.65
C THR A 92 8.24 31.60 5.49
N VAL A 93 7.04 31.02 5.56
CA VAL A 93 5.94 31.17 4.62
C VAL A 93 4.75 31.78 5.37
N GLN A 94 4.10 32.76 4.76
CA GLN A 94 2.87 33.36 5.30
C GLN A 94 1.67 32.44 5.04
N PRO A 95 0.69 32.40 5.95
CA PRO A 95 -0.49 31.57 5.76
C PRO A 95 -1.29 32.04 4.53
N ALA A 96 -1.86 31.10 3.78
CA ALA A 96 -2.72 31.39 2.63
C ALA A 96 -4.02 32.10 3.03
N MET A 97 -4.49 31.89 4.26
CA MET A 97 -5.68 32.50 4.82
C MET A 97 -5.38 33.07 6.21
N ALA A 98 -5.89 34.27 6.51
CA ALA A 98 -5.77 34.84 7.85
C ALA A 98 -6.49 33.99 8.92
N LYS A 99 -7.56 33.31 8.52
CA LYS A 99 -8.40 32.48 9.38
C LYS A 99 -9.16 31.47 8.53
N ALA A 100 -9.39 30.27 9.08
CA ALA A 100 -10.23 29.24 8.46
C ALA A 100 -11.06 28.52 9.52
N LYS A 101 -12.20 27.96 9.12
CA LYS A 101 -13.03 27.13 9.98
C LYS A 101 -12.45 25.71 10.03
N GLN A 102 -12.49 25.10 11.21
CA GLN A 102 -12.11 23.69 11.41
C GLN A 102 -13.03 23.00 12.39
N ALA A 103 -13.38 21.75 12.09
CA ALA A 103 -13.97 20.84 13.05
C ALA A 103 -12.98 20.49 14.18
N PHE A 104 -13.47 20.30 15.40
CA PHE A 104 -12.67 19.84 16.52
C PHE A 104 -13.40 18.77 17.35
N ALA A 105 -12.68 18.18 18.31
CA ALA A 105 -13.21 17.15 19.21
C ALA A 105 -13.30 17.68 20.64
N ASP A 106 -14.33 17.26 21.37
CA ASP A 106 -14.47 17.51 22.80
C ASP A 106 -13.57 16.59 23.62
N SER A 107 -13.00 17.13 24.69
CA SER A 107 -12.31 16.37 25.72
C SER A 107 -12.42 17.11 27.06
N GLY A 108 -12.09 16.44 28.17
CA GLY A 108 -12.11 17.05 29.51
C GLY A 108 -13.50 17.22 30.15
N GLY A 109 -14.55 16.72 29.49
CA GLY A 109 -15.92 16.68 30.04
C GLY A 109 -16.08 15.84 31.30
N VAL A 110 -17.31 15.82 31.81
CA VAL A 110 -17.64 15.22 33.12
C VAL A 110 -18.06 13.77 32.95
N TRP A 111 -17.38 12.88 33.68
CA TRP A 111 -17.70 11.46 33.75
C TRP A 111 -18.56 11.16 34.99
N ALA A 112 -19.54 10.28 34.85
CA ALA A 112 -20.30 9.72 35.96
C ALA A 112 -20.61 8.23 35.72
N ALA A 113 -20.63 7.43 36.77
CA ALA A 113 -21.07 6.03 36.69
C ALA A 113 -22.60 5.97 36.64
N VAL A 114 -23.13 5.10 35.78
CA VAL A 114 -24.56 4.74 35.74
C VAL A 114 -24.78 3.45 36.50
N ASP A 115 -23.94 2.46 36.22
CA ASP A 115 -23.87 1.16 36.90
C ASP A 115 -22.42 0.64 36.84
N ASP A 116 -22.19 -0.63 37.21
CA ASP A 116 -20.85 -1.24 37.24
C ASP A 116 -20.18 -1.35 35.86
N ILE A 117 -20.94 -1.20 34.76
CA ILE A 117 -20.48 -1.39 33.38
C ILE A 117 -20.58 -0.09 32.57
N LYS A 118 -21.61 0.73 32.83
CA LYS A 118 -21.98 1.90 32.05
C LYS A 118 -21.54 3.20 32.72
N LEU A 119 -21.02 4.08 31.89
CA LEU A 119 -20.58 5.43 32.23
C LEU A 119 -21.33 6.44 31.36
N THR A 120 -21.60 7.60 31.92
CA THR A 120 -21.98 8.78 31.14
C THR A 120 -20.81 9.74 31.00
N TYR A 121 -20.69 10.36 29.83
CA TYR A 121 -19.79 11.47 29.55
C TYR A 121 -20.61 12.67 29.09
N THR A 122 -20.52 13.79 29.82
CA THR A 122 -21.13 15.07 29.44
C THR A 122 -20.05 15.98 28.87
N PHE A 123 -20.30 16.53 27.68
CA PHE A 123 -19.32 17.36 26.96
C PHE A 123 -18.95 18.61 27.76
N THR A 124 -17.69 19.04 27.62
CA THR A 124 -17.26 20.36 28.11
C THR A 124 -17.87 21.45 27.24
N ASN A 125 -17.77 21.29 25.92
CA ASN A 125 -18.19 22.27 24.93
C ASN A 125 -19.68 22.13 24.60
N THR A 126 -20.33 23.27 24.43
CA THR A 126 -21.65 23.35 23.82
C THR A 126 -21.49 23.22 22.30
N VAL A 127 -22.43 22.57 21.62
CA VAL A 127 -22.45 22.52 20.16
C VAL A 127 -22.46 23.94 19.58
N THR A 128 -21.59 24.17 18.61
CA THR A 128 -21.39 25.47 17.96
C THR A 128 -22.44 25.76 16.89
N THR A 129 -23.11 24.72 16.39
CA THR A 129 -24.26 24.83 15.50
C THR A 129 -25.42 24.04 16.13
N PRO A 130 -26.63 24.61 16.23
CA PRO A 130 -27.79 23.90 16.74
C PRO A 130 -28.04 22.61 15.94
N ALA A 131 -28.24 21.50 16.66
CA ALA A 131 -28.53 20.22 16.02
C ALA A 131 -29.98 20.21 15.49
N ASN A 132 -30.18 19.78 14.25
CA ASN A 132 -31.53 19.48 13.75
C ASN A 132 -32.00 18.16 14.38
N PRO A 133 -33.10 18.14 15.14
CA PRO A 133 -33.50 16.96 15.90
C PRO A 133 -34.01 15.81 15.02
N ALA A 134 -34.34 16.04 13.75
CA ALA A 134 -34.81 15.02 12.82
C ALA A 134 -33.68 14.34 12.02
N LEU A 135 -32.48 14.91 12.02
CA LEU A 135 -31.36 14.38 11.24
C LEU A 135 -30.58 13.32 12.00
N THR A 136 -30.01 12.39 11.24
CA THR A 136 -29.07 11.41 11.81
C THR A 136 -27.83 12.13 12.31
N THR A 137 -27.56 11.98 13.59
CA THR A 137 -26.38 12.49 14.29
C THR A 137 -25.44 11.32 14.58
N THR A 138 -24.16 11.51 14.32
CA THR A 138 -23.11 10.53 14.56
C THR A 138 -22.12 11.08 15.59
N ILE A 139 -21.82 10.29 16.60
CA ILE A 139 -20.78 10.54 17.59
C ILE A 139 -19.70 9.48 17.41
N ALA A 140 -18.44 9.90 17.48
CA ALA A 140 -17.32 8.98 17.53
C ALA A 140 -16.42 9.27 18.73
N VAL A 141 -15.82 8.23 19.28
CA VAL A 141 -14.82 8.31 20.34
C VAL A 141 -13.48 7.78 19.82
N SER A 142 -12.40 8.43 20.22
CA SER A 142 -11.04 7.91 20.13
C SER A 142 -10.45 7.90 21.52
N ALA A 143 -9.96 6.76 22.01
CA ALA A 143 -9.34 6.64 23.33
C ALA A 143 -8.17 5.65 23.31
N TRP A 144 -7.26 5.77 24.27
CA TRP A 144 -6.09 4.91 24.37
C TRP A 144 -5.58 4.72 25.79
N LYS A 145 -4.77 3.67 25.99
CA LYS A 145 -3.98 3.40 27.19
C LYS A 145 -2.68 2.67 26.85
N ASP A 146 -1.87 2.39 27.86
CA ASP A 146 -0.60 1.66 27.78
C ASP A 146 0.39 2.31 26.79
N ALA A 147 0.61 3.62 26.92
CA ALA A 147 1.42 4.43 26.01
C ALA A 147 1.00 4.28 24.53
N ARG A 148 -0.32 4.23 24.28
CA ARG A 148 -0.95 4.00 22.95
C ARG A 148 -0.68 2.62 22.34
N ALA A 149 -0.17 1.65 23.10
CA ALA A 149 -0.14 0.26 22.65
C ALA A 149 -1.56 -0.26 22.41
N THR A 150 -2.54 0.23 23.19
CA THR A 150 -3.95 -0.05 22.96
C THR A 150 -4.70 1.23 22.58
N VAL A 151 -5.29 1.24 21.38
CA VAL A 151 -6.12 2.33 20.85
C VAL A 151 -7.46 1.76 20.44
N VAL A 152 -8.54 2.44 20.82
CA VAL A 152 -9.91 2.08 20.45
C VAL A 152 -10.61 3.28 19.85
N ASN A 153 -11.36 3.04 18.78
CA ASN A 153 -12.37 3.96 18.31
C ASN A 153 -13.72 3.26 18.30
N ASP A 154 -14.79 4.01 18.51
CA ASP A 154 -16.16 3.53 18.29
C ASP A 154 -17.00 4.64 17.68
N VAL A 155 -17.99 4.26 16.88
CA VAL A 155 -18.86 5.18 16.15
C VAL A 155 -20.31 4.77 16.42
N PHE A 156 -21.15 5.75 16.70
CA PHE A 156 -22.56 5.55 17.03
C PHE A 156 -23.42 6.62 16.37
N SER A 157 -24.51 6.19 15.73
CA SER A 157 -25.46 7.08 15.06
C SER A 157 -26.84 6.98 15.68
N PHE A 158 -27.53 8.11 15.83
CA PHE A 158 -28.86 8.23 16.44
C PHE A 158 -29.64 9.41 15.85
N VAL A 159 -30.93 9.50 16.13
CA VAL A 159 -31.78 10.66 15.78
C VAL A 159 -32.13 11.40 17.08
N PRO A 160 -31.79 12.69 17.25
CA PRO A 160 -31.99 13.37 18.53
C PRO A 160 -33.45 13.44 19.01
N SER A 161 -34.43 13.52 18.10
CA SER A 161 -35.87 13.45 18.42
C SER A 161 -36.38 12.02 18.72
N GLY A 162 -35.50 11.03 18.66
CA GLY A 162 -35.85 9.62 18.74
C GLY A 162 -36.24 9.02 17.39
N GLY A 163 -36.44 7.71 17.38
CA GLY A 163 -36.76 6.93 16.17
C GLY A 163 -35.54 6.26 15.52
N ALA A 164 -35.81 5.49 14.47
CA ALA A 164 -34.78 4.74 13.77
C ALA A 164 -33.90 5.66 12.90
N VAL A 165 -32.60 5.35 12.84
CA VAL A 165 -31.67 5.97 11.88
C VAL A 165 -32.10 5.60 10.47
N LYS A 166 -32.49 6.60 9.67
CA LYS A 166 -32.93 6.40 8.27
C LYS A 166 -31.85 6.72 7.25
N THR A 167 -30.91 7.61 7.58
CA THR A 167 -29.86 8.07 6.68
C THR A 167 -28.51 7.70 7.26
N THR A 168 -27.78 6.83 6.57
CA THR A 168 -26.39 6.51 6.90
C THR A 168 -25.46 7.04 5.81
N ARG A 169 -24.18 7.23 6.16
CA ARG A 169 -23.15 7.61 5.20
C ARG A 169 -21.87 6.81 5.39
N GLU A 170 -21.80 5.66 4.72
CA GLU A 170 -20.64 4.75 4.70
C GLU A 170 -20.21 4.48 3.26
N VAL A 171 -19.41 5.41 2.72
CA VAL A 171 -18.91 5.35 1.33
C VAL A 171 -17.73 4.40 1.18
N VAL A 172 -16.92 4.28 2.23
CA VAL A 172 -15.79 3.35 2.32
C VAL A 172 -15.79 2.71 3.69
N SER A 173 -15.33 1.47 3.78
CA SER A 173 -15.15 0.77 5.07
C SER A 173 -13.72 0.91 5.57
N THR A 174 -13.52 0.87 6.89
CA THR A 174 -12.16 0.82 7.48
C THR A 174 -11.40 -0.42 7.01
N ALA A 175 -12.09 -1.55 6.81
CA ALA A 175 -11.50 -2.78 6.31
C ALA A 175 -10.89 -2.63 4.90
N ALA A 176 -11.51 -1.85 4.01
CA ALA A 176 -10.96 -1.60 2.67
C ALA A 176 -9.58 -0.91 2.77
N CYS A 177 -9.48 0.13 3.60
CA CYS A 177 -8.21 0.79 3.91
C CYS A 177 -7.21 -0.17 4.60
N GLY A 178 -7.72 -1.05 5.47
CA GLY A 178 -7.00 -2.09 6.19
C GLY A 178 -6.21 -3.06 5.31
N THR A 179 -6.57 -3.18 4.03
CA THR A 179 -5.84 -4.00 3.05
C THR A 179 -4.38 -3.56 2.88
N CYS A 180 -4.14 -2.24 2.99
CA CYS A 180 -2.80 -1.65 2.91
C CYS A 180 -2.34 -1.06 4.26
N HIS A 181 -3.27 -0.46 5.01
CA HIS A 181 -3.01 0.20 6.28
C HIS A 181 -3.42 -0.71 7.44
N ASN A 182 -2.49 -1.53 7.94
CA ASN A 182 -2.78 -2.41 9.06
C ASN A 182 -1.90 -2.12 10.28
N PRO A 183 -2.42 -1.40 11.31
CA PRO A 183 -3.66 -0.60 11.29
C PRO A 183 -3.46 0.78 10.63
N ILE A 184 -4.54 1.49 10.35
CA ILE A 184 -4.49 2.94 10.06
C ILE A 184 -4.03 3.68 11.33
N MET A 185 -3.04 4.58 11.21
CA MET A 185 -2.43 5.25 12.36
C MET A 185 -2.23 6.75 12.12
N ILE A 186 -3.32 7.52 12.08
CA ILE A 186 -3.24 8.99 11.88
C ILE A 186 -3.37 9.72 13.22
N HIS A 187 -2.86 10.96 13.28
CA HIS A 187 -2.87 11.84 14.45
C HIS A 187 -2.16 11.22 15.68
N GLY A 188 -0.96 10.68 15.45
CA GLY A 188 -0.19 9.98 16.48
C GLY A 188 -0.73 8.59 16.80
N GLY A 189 -1.41 7.96 15.84
CA GLY A 189 -1.84 6.56 15.91
C GLY A 189 -3.17 6.31 16.61
N THR A 190 -3.88 7.37 17.04
CA THR A 190 -5.09 7.25 17.86
C THR A 190 -6.38 7.20 17.05
N ARG A 191 -6.36 7.67 15.79
CA ARG A 191 -7.52 7.70 14.90
C ARG A 191 -7.34 6.67 13.79
N ARG A 192 -8.20 5.65 13.81
CA ARG A 192 -8.08 4.42 13.00
C ARG A 192 -9.35 4.09 12.21
N GLU A 193 -10.52 4.57 12.65
CA GLU A 193 -11.80 4.27 12.00
C GLU A 193 -12.25 5.35 11.02
N THR A 194 -12.60 4.94 9.80
CA THR A 194 -13.11 5.83 8.74
C THR A 194 -14.37 6.60 9.17
N GLY A 195 -15.28 5.92 9.88
CA GLY A 195 -16.48 6.54 10.46
C GLY A 195 -16.17 7.64 11.48
N LEU A 196 -15.02 7.58 12.16
CA LEU A 196 -14.55 8.67 13.01
C LEU A 196 -13.99 9.81 12.15
N CYS A 197 -13.15 9.50 11.16
CA CYS A 197 -12.50 10.51 10.31
C CYS A 197 -13.49 11.46 9.65
N VAL A 198 -14.56 10.92 9.07
CA VAL A 198 -15.57 11.69 8.31
C VAL A 198 -16.39 12.65 9.18
N THR A 199 -16.38 12.48 10.50
CA THR A 199 -17.02 13.45 11.41
C THR A 199 -16.23 14.75 11.52
N CYS A 200 -14.90 14.73 11.32
CA CYS A 200 -14.04 15.93 11.37
C CYS A 200 -13.61 16.42 9.98
N HIS A 201 -13.27 15.48 9.09
CA HIS A 201 -12.83 15.78 7.73
C HIS A 201 -14.03 16.09 6.83
N THR A 202 -14.71 17.20 7.13
CA THR A 202 -15.89 17.73 6.43
C THR A 202 -15.51 18.86 5.48
N ASP A 203 -16.43 19.28 4.61
CA ASP A 203 -16.28 20.46 3.74
C ASP A 203 -16.16 21.79 4.51
N GLN A 204 -16.43 21.78 5.82
CA GLN A 204 -16.25 22.92 6.72
C GLN A 204 -14.79 23.14 7.13
N THR A 205 -13.91 22.17 6.90
CA THR A 205 -12.57 22.13 7.50
C THR A 205 -11.49 22.43 6.45
N THR A 206 -10.75 23.51 6.70
CA THR A 206 -9.65 23.98 5.85
C THR A 206 -8.40 24.25 6.67
N ASP A 207 -7.25 23.90 6.12
CA ASP A 207 -5.93 24.30 6.63
C ASP A 207 -5.67 25.77 6.25
N PRO A 208 -5.64 26.72 7.21
CA PRO A 208 -5.45 28.14 6.88
C PRO A 208 -4.04 28.44 6.36
N GLU A 209 -3.03 27.65 6.73
CA GLU A 209 -1.65 27.89 6.30
C GLU A 209 -1.46 27.63 4.80
N THR A 210 -2.10 26.58 4.27
CA THR A 210 -1.98 26.20 2.85
C THR A 210 -3.20 26.57 2.01
N GLY A 211 -4.34 26.85 2.66
CA GLY A 211 -5.64 27.03 2.01
C GLY A 211 -6.26 25.74 1.49
N ASN A 212 -5.61 24.59 1.71
CA ASN A 212 -6.14 23.30 1.29
C ASN A 212 -7.27 22.87 2.21
N THR A 213 -8.39 22.43 1.63
CA THR A 213 -9.41 21.72 2.40
C THR A 213 -8.86 20.36 2.87
N VAL A 214 -9.31 19.95 4.05
CA VAL A 214 -9.09 18.59 4.57
C VAL A 214 -10.38 17.78 4.58
N ASP A 215 -11.37 18.14 3.77
CA ASP A 215 -12.54 17.29 3.50
C ASP A 215 -12.09 15.89 3.08
N PHE A 216 -12.66 14.85 3.69
CA PHE A 216 -12.19 13.47 3.60
C PHE A 216 -12.07 13.01 2.15
N LYS A 217 -13.08 13.31 1.31
CA LYS A 217 -13.06 12.90 -0.11
C LYS A 217 -11.94 13.58 -0.90
N VAL A 218 -11.62 14.84 -0.59
CA VAL A 218 -10.58 15.59 -1.29
C VAL A 218 -9.20 15.18 -0.79
N LEU A 219 -9.04 15.14 0.53
CA LEU A 219 -7.79 14.80 1.19
C LEU A 219 -7.33 13.41 0.76
N ILE A 220 -8.17 12.37 0.95
CA ILE A 220 -7.77 10.99 0.69
C ILE A 220 -7.38 10.77 -0.77
N HIS A 221 -8.11 11.34 -1.73
CA HIS A 221 -7.73 11.24 -3.14
C HIS A 221 -6.42 11.96 -3.46
N ARG A 222 -6.19 13.16 -2.93
CA ARG A 222 -4.94 13.90 -3.15
C ARG A 222 -3.74 13.20 -2.52
N LEU A 223 -3.90 12.67 -1.30
CA LEU A 223 -2.86 11.88 -0.61
C LEU A 223 -2.40 10.70 -1.45
N HIS A 224 -3.34 9.91 -1.96
CA HIS A 224 -3.03 8.71 -2.75
C HIS A 224 -2.68 9.01 -4.20
N SER A 225 -3.07 10.17 -4.73
CA SER A 225 -2.56 10.62 -6.03
C SER A 225 -1.10 11.08 -5.92
N GLY A 226 -0.73 11.77 -4.83
CA GLY A 226 0.64 12.12 -4.46
C GLY A 226 1.46 12.65 -5.63
N THR A 227 2.55 11.96 -5.96
CA THR A 227 3.45 12.27 -7.10
C THR A 227 2.76 12.31 -8.47
N ARG A 228 1.58 11.71 -8.62
CA ARG A 228 0.79 11.67 -9.88
C ARG A 228 -0.24 12.79 -10.00
N LEU A 229 -0.45 13.60 -8.97
CA LEU A 229 -1.28 14.80 -9.10
C LEU A 229 -0.72 15.69 -10.22
N PRO A 230 -1.52 16.12 -11.21
CA PRO A 230 -1.03 16.98 -12.28
C PRO A 230 -0.33 18.25 -11.78
N SER A 231 -0.85 18.91 -10.73
CA SER A 231 -0.17 20.05 -10.10
C SER A 231 1.22 19.73 -9.53
N VAL A 232 1.42 18.52 -8.99
CA VAL A 232 2.71 18.05 -8.46
C VAL A 232 3.63 17.62 -9.60
N ALA A 233 3.13 16.80 -10.52
CA ALA A 233 3.90 16.17 -11.59
C ALA A 233 4.35 17.20 -12.64
N VAL A 234 3.47 18.11 -13.04
CA VAL A 234 3.70 19.08 -14.12
C VAL A 234 4.19 20.41 -13.56
N ASP A 235 3.45 21.03 -12.63
CA ASP A 235 3.77 22.38 -12.17
C ASP A 235 4.82 22.42 -11.06
N LYS A 236 5.19 21.25 -10.52
CA LYS A 236 6.07 21.13 -9.36
C LYS A 236 5.54 21.88 -8.14
N LYS A 237 4.22 22.03 -8.04
CA LYS A 237 3.56 22.63 -6.89
C LYS A 237 3.25 21.53 -5.85
N PRO A 238 3.86 21.57 -4.66
CA PRO A 238 3.64 20.52 -3.68
C PRO A 238 2.23 20.61 -3.07
N TYR A 239 1.66 19.45 -2.74
CA TYR A 239 0.45 19.35 -1.93
C TYR A 239 0.85 19.08 -0.47
N MET A 240 0.63 20.09 0.37
CA MET A 240 1.02 20.09 1.78
C MET A 240 -0.17 20.38 2.67
N ILE A 241 -0.13 19.87 3.90
CA ILE A 241 -1.02 20.27 5.00
C ILE A 241 -0.14 20.69 6.18
N VAL A 242 -0.41 21.83 6.79
CA VAL A 242 0.22 22.23 8.06
C VAL A 242 -0.66 21.75 9.20
N GLY A 243 -0.13 20.82 9.99
CA GLY A 243 -0.84 20.18 11.08
C GLY A 243 -0.54 20.81 12.45
N ASN A 244 -0.80 20.01 13.48
CA ASN A 244 -0.59 20.41 14.88
C ASN A 244 0.83 20.93 15.12
N ALA A 245 0.96 21.99 15.91
CA ALA A 245 2.22 22.66 16.22
C ALA A 245 3.02 23.13 14.97
N LEU A 246 2.31 23.48 13.88
CA LEU A 246 2.89 23.93 12.61
C LEU A 246 3.79 22.90 11.92
N ASN A 247 3.59 21.62 12.22
CA ASN A 247 4.28 20.54 11.52
C ASN A 247 3.79 20.44 10.09
N VAL A 248 4.71 20.53 9.13
CA VAL A 248 4.41 20.47 7.70
C VAL A 248 4.40 19.02 7.24
N PHE A 249 3.27 18.58 6.69
CA PHE A 249 3.13 17.28 6.03
C PHE A 249 3.13 17.47 4.52
N ASP A 250 4.18 17.02 3.85
CA ASP A 250 4.32 17.08 2.40
C ASP A 250 3.93 15.75 1.76
N PHE A 251 2.77 15.74 1.10
CA PHE A 251 2.22 14.56 0.46
C PHE A 251 2.57 14.48 -1.04
N SER A 252 3.28 15.48 -1.58
CA SER A 252 3.72 15.48 -2.98
C SER A 252 4.71 14.36 -3.30
N LYS A 253 5.34 13.78 -2.26
CA LYS A 253 6.28 12.66 -2.37
C LYS A 253 5.64 11.28 -2.23
N GLY A 254 4.35 11.23 -1.86
CA GLY A 254 3.61 9.98 -1.72
C GLY A 254 3.59 9.20 -3.04
N THR A 255 3.86 7.89 -2.95
CA THR A 255 3.82 6.99 -4.10
C THR A 255 2.68 6.00 -3.96
N TRP A 256 1.89 5.84 -5.03
CA TRP A 256 0.82 4.87 -5.11
C TRP A 256 1.27 3.65 -5.91
N PRO A 257 1.22 2.43 -5.33
CA PRO A 257 1.75 1.23 -5.95
C PRO A 257 0.88 0.69 -7.10
N GLN A 258 -0.36 1.17 -7.24
CA GLN A 258 -1.29 0.70 -8.27
C GLN A 258 -1.52 1.76 -9.36
N ASP A 259 -2.43 1.44 -10.28
CA ASP A 259 -3.07 2.46 -11.12
C ASP A 259 -4.14 3.20 -10.32
N THR A 260 -4.13 4.54 -10.33
CA THR A 260 -5.06 5.38 -9.56
C THR A 260 -6.52 5.19 -10.01
N ARG A 261 -6.74 4.65 -11.22
CA ARG A 261 -8.08 4.31 -11.73
C ARG A 261 -8.71 3.09 -11.05
N ASN A 262 -7.98 2.33 -10.23
CA ASN A 262 -8.54 1.21 -9.48
C ASN A 262 -9.40 1.71 -8.30
N CYS A 263 -10.57 2.29 -8.57
CA CYS A 263 -11.46 2.88 -7.56
C CYS A 263 -11.88 1.85 -6.49
N THR A 264 -12.09 0.60 -6.89
CA THR A 264 -12.63 -0.48 -6.05
C THR A 264 -11.69 -0.95 -4.94
N VAL A 265 -10.41 -0.53 -4.96
CA VAL A 265 -9.49 -0.79 -3.84
C VAL A 265 -9.93 -0.09 -2.55
N CYS A 266 -10.53 1.10 -2.67
CA CYS A 266 -11.04 1.88 -1.54
C CYS A 266 -12.58 1.85 -1.48
N HIS A 267 -13.23 1.92 -2.63
CA HIS A 267 -14.70 1.89 -2.74
C HIS A 267 -15.24 0.46 -2.63
N ALA A 268 -15.05 -0.12 -1.45
CA ALA A 268 -15.46 -1.47 -1.10
C ALA A 268 -15.90 -1.58 0.37
N GLY A 269 -16.72 -2.60 0.66
CA GLY A 269 -17.19 -2.96 2.00
C GLY A 269 -18.26 -2.04 2.61
N GLY A 270 -18.30 -0.76 2.24
CA GLY A 270 -19.30 0.18 2.75
C GLY A 270 -20.68 0.02 2.10
N ALA A 271 -21.74 0.32 2.85
CA ALA A 271 -23.12 0.24 2.36
C ALA A 271 -23.42 1.16 1.16
N GLN A 272 -22.67 2.25 1.02
CA GLN A 272 -22.79 3.22 -0.08
C GLN A 272 -21.52 3.26 -0.95
N LYS A 273 -20.85 2.12 -1.09
CA LYS A 273 -19.61 2.01 -1.86
C LYS A 273 -19.70 2.57 -3.28
N ASP A 274 -20.85 2.50 -3.94
CA ASP A 274 -21.05 2.99 -5.31
C ASP A 274 -21.15 4.52 -5.44
N ASN A 275 -21.12 5.27 -4.32
CA ASN A 275 -21.17 6.73 -4.36
C ASN A 275 -20.03 7.36 -5.21
N TYR A 276 -18.90 6.69 -5.42
CA TYR A 276 -17.85 7.22 -6.30
C TYR A 276 -18.31 7.39 -7.76
N LYS A 277 -19.28 6.59 -8.20
CA LYS A 277 -19.83 6.64 -9.56
C LYS A 277 -21.23 7.24 -9.64
N THR A 278 -22.02 7.16 -8.57
CA THR A 278 -23.41 7.69 -8.56
C THR A 278 -23.53 9.10 -8.02
N ALA A 279 -22.52 9.62 -7.31
CA ALA A 279 -22.54 10.92 -6.63
C ALA A 279 -21.41 11.85 -7.10
N SER A 280 -21.25 11.97 -8.42
CA SER A 280 -20.28 12.86 -9.08
C SER A 280 -20.47 14.31 -8.65
N ASN A 281 -19.37 14.97 -8.26
CA ASN A 281 -19.36 16.37 -7.85
C ASN A 281 -17.97 16.97 -8.07
N THR A 282 -17.92 18.29 -8.23
CA THR A 282 -16.70 19.04 -8.52
C THR A 282 -15.58 18.75 -7.53
N ALA A 283 -15.87 18.76 -6.22
CA ALA A 283 -14.85 18.58 -5.19
C ALA A 283 -14.17 17.19 -5.25
N ALA A 284 -14.94 16.13 -5.52
CA ALA A 284 -14.40 14.78 -5.66
C ALA A 284 -13.60 14.58 -6.96
N CYS A 285 -14.01 15.20 -8.07
CA CYS A 285 -13.31 15.05 -9.34
C CYS A 285 -11.99 15.84 -9.36
N LEU A 286 -12.02 17.09 -8.86
CA LEU A 286 -10.84 17.98 -8.81
C LEU A 286 -9.77 17.54 -7.79
N SER A 287 -10.04 16.54 -6.96
CA SER A 287 -9.02 15.99 -6.07
C SER A 287 -7.97 15.16 -6.80
N CYS A 288 -8.29 14.62 -7.99
CA CYS A 288 -7.35 13.94 -8.87
C CYS A 288 -7.12 14.74 -10.16
N HIS A 289 -8.18 15.31 -10.74
CA HIS A 289 -8.14 16.12 -11.95
C HIS A 289 -7.88 17.61 -11.61
N ASP A 290 -6.83 17.89 -10.84
CA ASP A 290 -6.62 19.21 -10.22
C ASP A 290 -6.12 20.32 -11.15
N LYS A 291 -6.07 20.02 -12.45
CA LYS A 291 -5.83 20.96 -13.55
C LYS A 291 -7.08 21.34 -14.33
N VAL A 292 -8.20 20.66 -14.05
CA VAL A 292 -9.49 21.02 -14.64
C VAL A 292 -10.00 22.29 -13.98
N ASN A 293 -10.42 23.25 -14.79
CA ASN A 293 -11.08 24.45 -14.32
C ASN A 293 -12.50 24.50 -14.86
N PHE A 294 -13.47 24.08 -14.05
CA PHE A 294 -14.86 24.06 -14.47
C PHE A 294 -15.47 25.46 -14.65
N ALA A 295 -14.92 26.50 -14.00
CA ALA A 295 -15.39 27.87 -14.17
C ALA A 295 -15.02 28.45 -15.55
N THR A 296 -13.83 28.15 -16.07
CA THR A 296 -13.38 28.62 -17.39
C THR A 296 -13.68 27.62 -18.51
N GLY A 297 -13.75 26.34 -18.19
CA GLY A 297 -13.83 25.22 -19.12
C GLY A 297 -12.45 24.66 -19.50
N ASP A 298 -11.36 25.23 -18.98
CA ASP A 298 -10.01 24.80 -19.32
C ASP A 298 -9.78 23.36 -18.85
N ASN A 299 -9.19 22.56 -19.74
CA ASN A 299 -8.97 21.11 -19.56
C ASN A 299 -10.24 20.30 -19.30
N HIS A 300 -11.43 20.84 -19.56
CA HIS A 300 -12.69 20.10 -19.54
C HIS A 300 -13.32 20.12 -20.92
N ALA A 301 -13.31 18.97 -21.62
CA ALA A 301 -13.82 18.88 -22.99
C ALA A 301 -15.30 19.28 -23.12
N GLY A 302 -16.09 19.12 -22.05
CA GLY A 302 -17.48 19.58 -21.97
C GLY A 302 -17.65 21.09 -21.77
N GLY A 303 -16.56 21.87 -21.71
CA GLY A 303 -16.58 23.31 -21.48
C GLY A 303 -16.84 23.68 -20.02
N ARG A 304 -17.47 24.84 -19.79
CA ARG A 304 -17.76 25.32 -18.43
C ARG A 304 -18.80 24.45 -17.74
N GLN A 305 -18.59 24.17 -16.47
CA GLN A 305 -19.57 23.53 -15.59
C GLN A 305 -19.58 24.26 -14.24
N GLY A 306 -20.75 24.67 -13.78
CA GLY A 306 -20.91 25.35 -12.48
C GLY A 306 -21.92 24.68 -11.57
N ASP A 307 -22.57 23.63 -12.05
CA ASP A 307 -23.70 22.98 -11.41
C ASP A 307 -23.45 21.48 -11.31
N ASP A 308 -23.16 21.01 -10.09
CA ASP A 308 -22.88 19.59 -9.82
C ASP A 308 -24.06 18.68 -10.22
N LYS A 309 -25.29 19.20 -10.35
CA LYS A 309 -26.46 18.44 -10.83
C LYS A 309 -26.31 17.97 -12.28
N LYS A 310 -25.48 18.66 -13.06
CA LYS A 310 -25.30 18.40 -14.49
C LYS A 310 -24.10 17.49 -14.79
N CYS A 311 -23.35 17.07 -13.76
CA CYS A 311 -22.24 16.14 -13.96
C CYS A 311 -22.75 14.81 -14.53
N ALA A 312 -23.81 14.26 -13.93
CA ALA A 312 -24.33 12.94 -14.28
C ALA A 312 -24.87 12.84 -15.72
N SER A 313 -25.33 13.94 -16.32
CA SER A 313 -25.86 13.91 -17.71
C SER A 313 -24.80 13.60 -18.78
N CYS A 314 -23.52 13.80 -18.44
CA CYS A 314 -22.40 13.45 -19.31
C CYS A 314 -21.54 12.33 -18.70
N HIS A 315 -21.40 12.33 -17.38
CA HIS A 315 -20.65 11.35 -16.60
C HIS A 315 -21.62 10.41 -15.88
N GLU A 316 -22.30 9.58 -16.68
CA GLU A 316 -23.15 8.51 -16.16
C GLU A 316 -22.33 7.56 -15.26
N PRO A 317 -22.94 6.88 -14.28
CA PRO A 317 -22.20 5.99 -13.38
C PRO A 317 -21.48 4.87 -14.12
N ASP A 318 -22.16 4.29 -15.11
CA ASP A 318 -21.69 3.16 -15.90
C ASP A 318 -21.86 3.39 -17.39
N GLY A 319 -20.96 2.83 -18.19
CA GLY A 319 -20.93 2.99 -19.64
C GLY A 319 -20.03 1.98 -20.33
N LYS A 320 -19.66 2.28 -21.58
CA LYS A 320 -18.71 1.50 -22.37
C LYS A 320 -17.28 1.81 -21.92
N GLU A 321 -16.37 0.86 -22.13
CA GLU A 321 -14.96 1.10 -21.82
C GLU A 321 -14.44 2.31 -22.62
N PHE A 322 -13.73 3.21 -21.93
CA PHE A 322 -13.13 4.43 -22.47
C PHE A 322 -14.13 5.48 -22.99
N ASP A 323 -15.38 5.46 -22.54
CA ASP A 323 -16.32 6.58 -22.73
C ASP A 323 -16.26 7.60 -21.57
N ALA A 324 -17.19 8.56 -21.56
CA ALA A 324 -17.26 9.62 -20.55
C ALA A 324 -17.88 9.18 -19.21
N SER A 325 -18.47 7.99 -19.11
CA SER A 325 -19.02 7.47 -17.85
C SER A 325 -17.92 7.34 -16.80
N VAL A 326 -18.29 7.35 -15.51
CA VAL A 326 -17.31 7.25 -14.43
C VAL A 326 -16.57 5.92 -14.51
N THR A 327 -17.26 4.77 -14.60
CA THR A 327 -16.55 3.49 -14.71
C THR A 327 -15.87 3.29 -16.07
N GLY A 328 -16.43 3.80 -17.16
CA GLY A 328 -15.84 3.71 -18.51
C GLY A 328 -14.52 4.47 -18.65
N SER A 329 -14.47 5.71 -18.17
CA SER A 329 -13.25 6.55 -18.22
C SER A 329 -12.13 6.05 -17.30
N HIS A 330 -12.48 5.30 -16.25
CA HIS A 330 -11.53 4.73 -15.29
C HIS A 330 -11.19 3.26 -15.58
N VAL A 331 -11.45 2.76 -16.79
CA VAL A 331 -10.95 1.44 -17.19
C VAL A 331 -9.42 1.46 -17.27
N ILE A 332 -8.78 0.47 -16.66
CA ILE A 332 -7.33 0.21 -16.82
C ILE A 332 -7.14 -0.53 -18.15
N PRO A 333 -6.39 0.01 -19.13
CA PRO A 333 -6.33 -0.55 -20.48
C PRO A 333 -5.89 -2.00 -20.54
N ALA A 334 -4.93 -2.40 -19.70
CA ALA A 334 -4.47 -3.79 -19.61
C ALA A 334 -5.51 -4.76 -19.03
N GLN A 335 -6.61 -4.25 -18.47
CA GLN A 335 -7.73 -5.00 -17.90
C GLN A 335 -9.02 -4.86 -18.73
N SER A 336 -8.96 -4.21 -19.89
CA SER A 336 -10.11 -4.06 -20.79
C SER A 336 -10.63 -5.42 -21.24
N LYS A 337 -11.96 -5.51 -21.40
CA LYS A 337 -12.65 -6.70 -21.92
C LYS A 337 -12.21 -7.09 -23.34
N SER A 338 -11.62 -6.16 -24.11
CA SER A 338 -11.13 -6.45 -25.46
C SER A 338 -9.71 -7.04 -25.49
N VAL A 339 -9.02 -7.09 -24.35
CA VAL A 339 -7.66 -7.65 -24.26
C VAL A 339 -7.68 -9.14 -24.58
N LYS A 340 -6.90 -9.55 -25.58
CA LYS A 340 -6.80 -10.96 -25.96
C LYS A 340 -5.95 -11.76 -24.98
N GLY A 341 -4.99 -11.10 -24.33
CA GLY A 341 -4.19 -11.69 -23.26
C GLY A 341 -3.03 -12.52 -23.79
N VAL A 342 -2.07 -12.80 -22.90
CA VAL A 342 -0.92 -13.67 -23.17
C VAL A 342 -0.75 -14.63 -22.01
N LYS A 343 -0.68 -15.92 -22.31
CA LYS A 343 -0.39 -16.99 -21.36
C LYS A 343 0.88 -17.69 -21.82
N LEU A 344 1.85 -17.76 -20.91
CA LEU A 344 3.16 -18.39 -21.13
C LEU A 344 3.18 -19.70 -20.32
N ALA A 345 3.61 -20.79 -20.95
CA ALA A 345 3.73 -22.08 -20.28
C ALA A 345 5.00 -22.80 -20.72
N ILE A 346 5.77 -23.31 -19.75
CA ILE A 346 6.90 -24.22 -20.00
C ILE A 346 6.40 -25.64 -19.76
N SER A 347 6.45 -26.47 -20.80
CA SER A 347 5.98 -27.87 -20.75
C SER A 347 7.07 -28.85 -20.32
N GLY A 348 8.34 -28.48 -20.50
CA GLY A 348 9.46 -29.31 -20.06
C GLY A 348 10.80 -28.71 -20.42
N VAL A 349 11.84 -29.17 -19.74
CA VAL A 349 13.24 -28.85 -20.04
C VAL A 349 13.98 -30.17 -20.20
N VAL A 350 14.64 -30.35 -21.33
CA VAL A 350 15.50 -31.49 -21.60
C VAL A 350 16.94 -30.99 -21.64
N THR A 351 17.83 -31.69 -20.96
CA THR A 351 19.27 -31.46 -21.04
C THR A 351 19.91 -32.84 -21.11
N SER A 352 20.85 -33.05 -22.03
CA SER A 352 21.92 -34.00 -21.73
C SER A 352 22.69 -33.41 -20.55
N THR A 353 23.25 -34.19 -19.63
CA THR A 353 24.07 -33.67 -18.52
C THR A 353 25.01 -32.55 -18.98
N THR A 354 25.17 -31.49 -18.15
CA THR A 354 26.02 -30.30 -18.37
C THR A 354 26.26 -29.91 -19.84
N GLY A 355 25.24 -29.26 -20.42
CA GLY A 355 25.24 -28.79 -21.82
C GLY A 355 24.27 -27.63 -22.03
N SER A 356 23.83 -27.42 -23.27
CA SER A 356 22.81 -26.43 -23.64
C SER A 356 21.40 -26.98 -23.36
N PRO A 357 20.65 -26.48 -22.36
CA PRO A 357 19.31 -26.95 -22.10
C PRO A 357 18.34 -26.57 -23.24
N THR A 358 17.42 -27.49 -23.56
CA THR A 358 16.33 -27.29 -24.53
C THR A 358 14.99 -27.19 -23.80
N VAL A 359 14.29 -26.10 -24.00
CA VAL A 359 13.00 -25.79 -23.37
C VAL A 359 11.89 -26.06 -24.35
N THR A 360 10.87 -26.83 -23.95
CA THR A 360 9.60 -26.95 -24.69
C THR A 360 8.57 -26.03 -24.04
N PHE A 361 7.92 -25.17 -24.81
CA PHE A 361 7.01 -24.14 -24.31
C PHE A 361 5.81 -23.89 -25.23
N LYS A 362 4.79 -23.23 -24.69
CA LYS A 362 3.62 -22.72 -25.41
C LYS A 362 3.40 -21.25 -25.08
N VAL A 363 2.91 -20.51 -26.07
CA VAL A 363 2.32 -19.18 -25.88
C VAL A 363 0.91 -19.20 -26.44
N THR A 364 -0.07 -18.80 -25.65
CA THR A 364 -1.47 -18.73 -26.09
C THR A 364 -2.12 -17.42 -25.67
N ASP A 365 -3.19 -17.03 -26.34
CA ASP A 365 -4.08 -15.98 -25.86
C ASP A 365 -5.07 -16.51 -24.79
N ASN A 366 -5.98 -15.66 -24.32
CA ASN A 366 -7.00 -16.03 -23.34
C ASN A 366 -8.02 -17.05 -23.87
N SER A 367 -8.25 -17.10 -25.19
CA SER A 367 -9.12 -18.07 -25.85
C SER A 367 -8.47 -19.46 -26.00
N GLY A 368 -7.16 -19.56 -25.75
CA GLY A 368 -6.38 -20.78 -25.92
C GLY A 368 -5.76 -20.92 -27.30
N LYS A 369 -5.89 -19.93 -28.19
CA LYS A 369 -5.24 -19.92 -29.49
C LYS A 369 -3.74 -19.70 -29.33
N THR A 370 -2.93 -20.50 -30.02
CA THR A 370 -1.47 -20.34 -30.03
C THR A 370 -1.07 -18.99 -30.65
N ILE A 371 -0.12 -18.32 -30.00
CA ILE A 371 0.60 -17.16 -30.53
C ILE A 371 1.98 -17.68 -30.97
N ALA A 372 2.32 -17.54 -32.24
CA ALA A 372 3.63 -17.98 -32.72
C ALA A 372 4.72 -17.04 -32.16
N PRO A 373 5.94 -17.51 -31.88
CA PRO A 373 7.01 -16.67 -31.34
C PRO A 373 7.36 -15.44 -32.20
N VAL A 374 7.12 -15.51 -33.51
CA VAL A 374 7.31 -14.38 -34.44
C VAL A 374 6.22 -13.30 -34.32
N ASP A 375 5.04 -13.65 -33.78
CA ASP A 375 3.93 -12.73 -33.57
C ASP A 375 4.02 -12.01 -32.20
N MET A 376 4.98 -12.39 -31.37
CA MET A 376 5.28 -11.72 -30.09
C MET A 376 6.01 -10.41 -30.34
N ASP A 377 5.86 -9.40 -29.48
CA ASP A 377 6.74 -8.22 -29.54
C ASP A 377 8.07 -8.47 -28.81
N TYR A 378 8.05 -9.36 -27.81
CA TYR A 378 9.23 -9.79 -27.08
C TYR A 378 9.02 -11.16 -26.44
N LEU A 379 10.06 -12.00 -26.49
CA LEU A 379 10.12 -13.31 -25.85
C LEU A 379 11.56 -13.60 -25.41
N ALA A 380 11.75 -14.00 -24.15
CA ALA A 380 13.04 -14.37 -23.61
C ALA A 380 12.93 -15.50 -22.58
N PHE A 381 14.02 -16.23 -22.40
CA PHE A 381 14.17 -17.22 -21.33
C PHE A 381 15.33 -16.85 -20.42
N THR A 382 15.15 -17.11 -19.13
CA THR A 382 16.20 -17.01 -18.12
C THR A 382 16.49 -18.39 -17.55
N LEU A 383 17.75 -18.81 -17.59
CA LEU A 383 18.27 -19.98 -16.88
C LEU A 383 18.97 -19.49 -15.62
N ALA A 384 18.70 -20.10 -14.46
CA ALA A 384 19.39 -19.78 -13.22
C ALA A 384 19.66 -21.02 -12.36
N GLY A 385 20.79 -21.02 -11.65
CA GLY A 385 21.15 -22.14 -10.77
C GLY A 385 22.36 -21.85 -9.86
N PRO A 386 22.60 -22.71 -8.87
CA PRO A 386 21.68 -23.76 -8.41
C PRO A 386 20.45 -23.16 -7.70
N THR A 387 19.36 -23.92 -7.56
CA THR A 387 18.07 -23.47 -6.96
C THR A 387 18.15 -23.11 -5.48
N THR A 388 19.28 -23.39 -4.82
CA THR A 388 19.52 -23.01 -3.42
C THR A 388 19.51 -21.49 -3.25
N ASP A 389 20.16 -20.73 -4.15
CA ASP A 389 20.13 -19.26 -4.10
C ASP A 389 20.47 -18.54 -5.43
N TYR A 390 20.50 -19.25 -6.57
CA TYR A 390 20.69 -18.69 -7.92
C TYR A 390 21.93 -17.80 -8.07
N VAL A 391 23.13 -18.31 -7.76
CA VAL A 391 24.37 -17.51 -7.94
C VAL A 391 24.82 -17.35 -9.39
N ASN A 392 24.28 -18.16 -10.31
CA ASN A 392 24.53 -18.06 -11.74
C ASN A 392 23.24 -17.87 -12.51
N ARG A 393 23.27 -17.05 -13.56
CA ARG A 393 22.15 -16.88 -14.49
C ARG A 393 22.60 -16.55 -15.91
N ALA A 394 21.79 -16.95 -16.88
CA ALA A 394 21.87 -16.51 -18.27
C ALA A 394 20.48 -16.11 -18.74
N THR A 395 20.36 -15.02 -19.51
CA THR A 395 19.09 -14.61 -20.13
C THR A 395 19.31 -14.43 -21.61
N GLU A 396 18.51 -15.14 -22.41
CA GLU A 396 18.60 -15.11 -23.87
C GLU A 396 17.28 -14.60 -24.45
N VAL A 397 17.39 -13.56 -25.27
CA VAL A 397 16.25 -13.00 -26.01
C VAL A 397 16.04 -13.85 -27.24
N VAL A 398 14.92 -14.55 -27.30
CA VAL A 398 14.53 -15.43 -28.41
C VAL A 398 13.96 -14.62 -29.56
N TYR A 399 13.13 -13.64 -29.22
CA TYR A 399 12.54 -12.73 -30.18
C TYR A 399 12.39 -11.34 -29.59
N ARG A 400 12.66 -10.33 -30.41
CA ARG A 400 12.32 -8.95 -30.14
C ARG A 400 11.96 -8.31 -31.47
N LYS A 401 10.73 -7.85 -31.59
CA LYS A 401 10.26 -7.16 -32.78
C LYS A 401 11.08 -5.89 -33.01
N ALA A 402 11.37 -5.59 -34.26
CA ALA A 402 12.04 -4.36 -34.63
C ALA A 402 11.18 -3.15 -34.27
N ALA A 403 11.80 -2.09 -33.75
CA ALA A 403 11.13 -0.82 -33.57
C ALA A 403 10.71 -0.25 -34.94
N ALA A 404 9.68 0.59 -34.97
CA ALA A 404 9.24 1.24 -36.21
C ALA A 404 10.42 1.99 -36.87
N GLY A 405 10.61 1.77 -38.18
CA GLY A 405 11.70 2.36 -38.96
C GLY A 405 13.06 1.65 -38.83
N GLN A 406 13.14 0.53 -38.10
CA GLN A 406 14.34 -0.34 -38.06
C GLN A 406 14.19 -1.54 -39.01
N PRO A 407 15.29 -2.14 -39.47
CA PRO A 407 15.25 -3.38 -40.26
C PRO A 407 14.48 -4.48 -39.54
N ALA A 408 13.80 -5.34 -40.30
CA ALA A 408 13.02 -6.45 -39.75
C ALA A 408 13.87 -7.31 -38.81
N ALA A 409 13.30 -7.69 -37.66
CA ALA A 409 13.96 -8.57 -36.72
C ALA A 409 14.19 -9.95 -37.38
N PRO A 410 15.33 -10.61 -37.12
CA PRO A 410 15.53 -11.97 -37.60
C PRO A 410 14.46 -12.90 -37.04
N ALA A 411 14.15 -13.96 -37.79
CA ALA A 411 13.21 -14.98 -37.34
C ALA A 411 13.67 -15.58 -35.99
N PRO A 412 12.73 -15.89 -35.07
CA PRO A 412 13.07 -16.52 -33.81
C PRO A 412 13.72 -17.88 -34.07
N LYS A 413 14.84 -18.16 -33.38
CA LYS A 413 15.54 -19.45 -33.47
C LYS A 413 14.83 -20.51 -32.61
N VAL A 414 13.63 -20.89 -33.03
CA VAL A 414 12.78 -21.88 -32.34
C VAL A 414 12.37 -22.98 -33.32
N GLU A 415 12.22 -24.19 -32.80
CA GLU A 415 11.74 -25.34 -33.56
C GLU A 415 10.26 -25.58 -33.25
N ASP A 416 9.48 -25.98 -34.25
CA ASP A 416 8.10 -26.44 -34.02
C ASP A 416 8.12 -27.81 -33.34
N ALA A 417 7.41 -27.95 -32.22
CA ALA A 417 7.27 -29.19 -31.47
C ALA A 417 5.89 -29.84 -31.61
N GLY A 418 5.03 -29.31 -32.47
CA GLY A 418 3.67 -29.79 -32.72
C GLY A 418 2.67 -29.37 -31.66
N GLY A 419 1.37 -29.40 -32.00
CA GLY A 419 0.28 -29.08 -31.06
C GLY A 419 0.36 -27.67 -30.44
N GLY A 420 0.92 -26.72 -31.18
CA GLY A 420 1.13 -25.33 -30.75
C GLY A 420 2.26 -25.14 -29.73
N ALA A 421 3.15 -26.14 -29.57
CA ALA A 421 4.37 -26.04 -28.77
C ALA A 421 5.58 -25.73 -29.65
N PHE A 422 6.57 -25.09 -29.03
CA PHE A 422 7.84 -24.75 -29.64
C PHE A 422 9.00 -25.21 -28.75
N ARG A 423 10.17 -25.41 -29.35
CA ARG A 423 11.42 -25.70 -28.65
C ARG A 423 12.43 -24.59 -28.84
N TYR A 424 13.14 -24.28 -27.76
CA TYR A 424 14.25 -23.34 -27.76
C TYR A 424 15.45 -23.94 -27.04
N THR A 425 16.61 -23.97 -27.70
CA THR A 425 17.87 -24.45 -27.14
C THR A 425 18.74 -23.26 -26.76
N PHE A 426 19.12 -23.16 -25.50
CA PHE A 426 20.01 -22.11 -25.01
C PHE A 426 21.36 -22.18 -25.70
N THR A 427 21.93 -21.02 -26.03
CA THR A 427 23.32 -20.93 -26.49
C THR A 427 24.30 -21.04 -25.32
N TYR A 428 23.89 -20.60 -24.13
CA TYR A 428 24.61 -20.81 -22.89
C TYR A 428 24.71 -22.30 -22.56
N LYS A 429 25.92 -22.72 -22.21
CA LYS A 429 26.23 -24.08 -21.76
C LYS A 429 26.39 -24.09 -20.26
N ILE A 430 25.66 -24.96 -19.59
CA ILE A 430 25.84 -25.21 -18.16
C ILE A 430 27.25 -25.79 -17.94
N PRO A 431 28.04 -25.25 -17.00
CA PRO A 431 29.40 -25.73 -16.74
C PRO A 431 29.44 -27.25 -16.46
N PRO A 432 30.45 -27.99 -16.97
CA PRO A 432 30.59 -29.44 -16.79
C PRO A 432 30.58 -29.95 -15.34
N ASP A 433 31.02 -29.11 -14.41
CA ASP A 433 31.12 -29.36 -12.98
C ASP A 433 29.91 -28.86 -12.17
N ALA A 434 28.92 -28.26 -12.84
CA ALA A 434 27.70 -27.80 -12.19
C ALA A 434 26.91 -28.99 -11.64
N THR A 435 26.40 -28.84 -10.42
CA THR A 435 25.59 -29.84 -9.73
C THR A 435 24.31 -29.25 -9.19
N GLY A 436 23.40 -30.12 -8.74
CA GLY A 436 22.13 -29.73 -8.15
C GLY A 436 21.05 -29.42 -9.18
N SER A 437 20.07 -28.62 -8.76
CA SER A 437 18.91 -28.27 -9.58
C SER A 437 19.02 -26.86 -10.12
N TYR A 438 18.46 -26.66 -11.31
CA TYR A 438 18.41 -25.40 -12.03
C TYR A 438 16.94 -25.05 -12.32
N ALA A 439 16.71 -23.78 -12.65
CA ALA A 439 15.41 -23.27 -13.04
C ALA A 439 15.46 -22.60 -14.41
N VAL A 440 14.41 -22.77 -15.19
CA VAL A 440 14.13 -21.98 -16.40
C VAL A 440 12.88 -21.16 -16.16
N GLY A 441 12.98 -19.85 -16.39
CA GLY A 441 11.88 -18.91 -16.41
C GLY A 441 11.67 -18.34 -17.80
N MET A 442 10.44 -17.87 -18.07
CA MET A 442 10.06 -17.32 -19.36
C MET A 442 9.35 -15.97 -19.19
N GLU A 443 9.68 -15.02 -20.06
CA GLU A 443 9.01 -13.71 -20.12
C GLU A 443 8.64 -13.37 -21.55
N GLY A 444 7.49 -12.74 -21.74
CA GLY A 444 7.04 -12.33 -23.07
C GLY A 444 5.79 -11.46 -23.03
N TYR A 445 5.65 -10.62 -24.05
CA TYR A 445 4.49 -9.75 -24.24
C TYR A 445 4.20 -9.48 -25.70
N VAL A 446 2.98 -9.01 -25.93
CA VAL A 446 2.55 -8.32 -27.16
C VAL A 446 2.16 -6.88 -26.83
N MET A 447 2.21 -6.01 -27.83
CA MET A 447 1.64 -4.67 -27.81
C MET A 447 0.29 -4.72 -28.53
N GLU A 448 -0.81 -4.61 -27.81
CA GLU A 448 -2.17 -4.62 -28.37
C GLU A 448 -2.69 -3.21 -28.58
N THR A 449 -3.23 -2.92 -29.76
CA THR A 449 -4.03 -1.71 -29.99
C THR A 449 -5.44 -1.94 -29.48
N ILE A 450 -5.87 -1.12 -28.51
CA ILE A 450 -7.20 -1.17 -27.92
C ILE A 450 -8.00 0.04 -28.40
N ALA A 451 -9.22 -0.19 -28.90
CA ALA A 451 -10.10 0.89 -29.35
C ALA A 451 -10.39 1.86 -28.20
N GLY A 452 -10.26 3.17 -28.45
CA GLY A 452 -10.41 4.21 -27.42
C GLY A 452 -9.15 4.47 -26.58
N VAL A 453 -8.08 3.70 -26.76
CA VAL A 453 -6.78 3.92 -26.13
C VAL A 453 -5.79 4.42 -27.18
N LYS A 454 -5.15 5.56 -26.91
CA LYS A 454 -4.26 6.23 -27.87
C LYS A 454 -3.02 5.39 -28.20
N ASP A 455 -2.34 4.89 -27.17
CA ASP A 455 -1.07 4.18 -27.31
C ASP A 455 -1.29 2.67 -27.18
N PRO A 456 -0.56 1.84 -27.95
CA PRO A 456 -0.61 0.39 -27.79
C PRO A 456 -0.28 -0.02 -26.35
N VAL A 457 -1.02 -1.00 -25.84
CA VAL A 457 -0.92 -1.46 -24.45
C VAL A 457 -0.09 -2.72 -24.41
N ARG A 458 0.90 -2.76 -23.52
CA ARG A 458 1.69 -3.95 -23.29
C ARG A 458 0.88 -5.00 -22.53
N ILE A 459 0.62 -6.14 -23.16
CA ILE A 459 -0.05 -7.30 -22.58
C ILE A 459 1.00 -8.39 -22.38
N ALA A 460 1.44 -8.55 -21.13
CA ALA A 460 2.46 -9.52 -20.75
C ALA A 460 1.84 -10.73 -20.08
N GLY A 461 2.37 -11.91 -20.39
CA GLY A 461 1.99 -13.13 -19.69
C GLY A 461 2.69 -13.26 -18.35
N PHE A 462 2.02 -13.93 -17.40
CA PHE A 462 2.63 -14.30 -16.13
C PHE A 462 3.86 -15.19 -16.37
N ASN A 463 4.96 -14.95 -15.66
CA ASN A 463 6.24 -15.64 -15.92
C ASN A 463 6.22 -17.06 -15.32
N PRO A 464 6.13 -18.14 -16.11
CA PRO A 464 6.27 -19.49 -15.59
C PRO A 464 7.74 -19.73 -15.22
N VAL A 465 7.94 -20.51 -14.16
CA VAL A 465 9.25 -21.04 -13.76
C VAL A 465 9.10 -22.55 -13.63
N THR A 466 10.02 -23.30 -14.23
CA THR A 466 10.12 -24.74 -14.06
C THR A 466 11.51 -25.15 -13.62
N TYR A 467 11.62 -26.32 -13.01
CA TYR A 467 12.85 -26.80 -12.41
C TYR A 467 13.31 -28.12 -13.05
N PHE A 468 14.61 -28.33 -13.13
CA PHE A 468 15.22 -29.58 -13.60
C PHE A 468 16.52 -29.86 -12.83
N ALA A 469 16.87 -31.14 -12.67
CA ALA A 469 18.11 -31.55 -12.01
C ALA A 469 19.17 -31.92 -13.03
N LEU A 470 20.44 -31.59 -12.75
CA LEU A 470 21.56 -31.96 -13.62
C LEU A 470 21.98 -33.43 -13.46
N ASP A 471 21.62 -34.06 -12.35
CA ASP A 471 21.97 -35.45 -12.02
C ASP A 471 20.86 -36.46 -12.33
N GLY A 472 19.82 -36.03 -13.06
CA GLY A 472 18.67 -36.87 -13.44
C GLY A 472 17.72 -37.22 -12.29
N LYS A 473 17.96 -36.72 -11.06
CA LYS A 473 17.03 -36.90 -9.94
C LYS A 473 15.84 -35.95 -10.04
N ALA A 474 14.90 -36.09 -9.10
CA ALA A 474 13.83 -35.12 -8.95
C ALA A 474 14.43 -33.71 -8.68
N PRO A 475 14.01 -32.68 -9.42
CA PRO A 475 14.49 -31.33 -9.18
C PRO A 475 14.04 -30.84 -7.81
N ALA A 476 14.96 -30.19 -7.08
CA ALA A 476 14.67 -29.46 -5.86
C ALA A 476 14.25 -28.02 -6.20
N PRO A 477 12.97 -27.63 -6.02
CA PRO A 477 12.53 -26.26 -6.24
C PRO A 477 13.21 -25.30 -5.27
N ARG A 478 13.30 -24.02 -5.66
CA ARG A 478 13.73 -22.98 -4.74
C ARG A 478 12.71 -22.81 -3.61
N LEU A 479 13.20 -22.53 -2.40
CA LEU A 479 12.36 -22.20 -1.25
C LEU A 479 11.41 -21.04 -1.54
N GLN A 480 10.13 -21.23 -1.20
CA GLN A 480 9.06 -20.26 -1.31
C GLN A 480 8.95 -19.45 -0.01
N VAL A 481 9.40 -18.19 -0.04
CA VAL A 481 9.48 -17.32 1.15
C VAL A 481 8.36 -16.28 1.18
N VAL A 482 7.98 -15.75 0.03
CA VAL A 482 6.92 -14.74 -0.09
C VAL A 482 5.81 -15.26 -0.98
N ASP A 483 4.63 -14.66 -0.87
CA ASP A 483 3.50 -14.94 -1.75
C ASP A 483 3.16 -13.67 -2.55
N ARG A 484 3.02 -13.80 -3.88
CA ARG A 484 2.57 -12.69 -4.72
C ARG A 484 1.17 -12.20 -4.30
N ALA A 485 0.30 -13.07 -3.83
CA ALA A 485 -1.02 -12.69 -3.34
C ALA A 485 -0.94 -11.69 -2.18
N ASN A 486 0.06 -11.85 -1.31
CA ASN A 486 0.36 -10.89 -0.25
C ASN A 486 0.83 -9.54 -0.83
N CYS A 487 1.72 -9.53 -1.81
CA CYS A 487 2.13 -8.30 -2.50
C CYS A 487 0.93 -7.60 -3.16
N ASN A 488 0.03 -8.36 -3.77
CA ASN A 488 -1.13 -7.84 -4.49
C ASN A 488 -2.22 -7.23 -3.59
N LYS A 489 -2.17 -7.45 -2.27
CA LYS A 489 -2.99 -6.65 -1.33
C LYS A 489 -2.74 -5.16 -1.51
N CYS A 490 -1.48 -4.77 -1.71
CA CYS A 490 -1.10 -3.37 -1.96
C CYS A 490 -0.93 -3.06 -3.44
N HIS A 491 -0.39 -3.98 -4.25
CA HIS A 491 -0.07 -3.71 -5.66
C HIS A 491 -1.22 -3.98 -6.63
N SER A 492 -2.30 -4.64 -6.22
CA SER A 492 -3.41 -5.19 -7.04
C SER A 492 -2.95 -6.22 -8.08
N SER A 493 -1.99 -5.85 -8.92
CA SER A 493 -1.27 -6.72 -9.83
C SER A 493 0.20 -6.30 -9.88
N LEU A 494 1.03 -6.89 -9.00
CA LEU A 494 2.48 -6.68 -9.02
C LEU A 494 3.03 -7.03 -10.40
N ALA A 495 3.57 -6.01 -11.08
CA ALA A 495 4.12 -6.12 -12.42
C ALA A 495 5.20 -5.04 -12.60
N LEU A 496 6.45 -5.46 -12.74
CA LEU A 496 7.64 -4.60 -12.80
C LEU A 496 8.32 -4.69 -14.17
N HIS A 497 9.28 -3.80 -14.40
CA HIS A 497 10.05 -3.69 -15.66
C HIS A 497 9.15 -3.43 -16.88
N GLY A 498 8.20 -2.50 -16.72
CA GLY A 498 7.15 -2.25 -17.71
C GLY A 498 6.24 -3.46 -17.83
N THR A 499 5.63 -3.88 -16.73
CA THR A 499 4.60 -4.94 -16.63
C THR A 499 4.99 -6.38 -17.02
N ILE A 500 6.18 -6.61 -17.57
CA ILE A 500 6.58 -7.95 -18.08
C ILE A 500 6.95 -8.95 -16.98
N ARG A 501 7.34 -8.48 -15.78
CA ARG A 501 7.78 -9.34 -14.68
C ARG A 501 6.80 -9.29 -13.52
N GLN A 502 6.11 -10.39 -13.33
CA GLN A 502 4.94 -10.50 -12.45
C GLN A 502 5.11 -11.59 -11.39
N ASN A 503 5.99 -12.57 -11.59
CA ASN A 503 6.17 -13.69 -10.68
C ASN A 503 7.38 -13.47 -9.75
N THR A 504 7.19 -13.54 -8.43
CA THR A 504 8.27 -13.44 -7.43
C THR A 504 9.33 -14.52 -7.61
N ASP A 505 8.95 -15.73 -8.05
CA ASP A 505 9.89 -16.82 -8.33
C ASP A 505 10.79 -16.53 -9.52
N TYR A 506 10.27 -15.77 -10.47
CA TYR A 506 11.02 -15.31 -11.62
C TYR A 506 11.93 -14.12 -11.25
N CYS A 507 11.46 -13.21 -10.40
CA CYS A 507 12.23 -12.06 -9.93
C CYS A 507 13.58 -12.48 -9.31
N VAL A 508 13.56 -13.48 -8.43
CA VAL A 508 14.77 -13.95 -7.72
C VAL A 508 15.80 -14.63 -8.61
N MET A 509 15.44 -15.06 -9.83
CA MET A 509 16.42 -15.58 -10.80
C MET A 509 17.41 -14.49 -11.23
N CYS A 510 16.99 -13.22 -11.21
CA CYS A 510 17.82 -12.06 -11.52
C CYS A 510 18.26 -11.28 -10.27
N HIS A 511 17.36 -11.12 -9.31
CA HIS A 511 17.58 -10.42 -8.05
C HIS A 511 18.14 -11.38 -7.00
N ASN A 512 19.34 -11.89 -7.25
CA ASN A 512 19.99 -12.93 -6.45
C ASN A 512 21.16 -12.36 -5.60
N PRO A 513 21.83 -13.16 -4.75
CA PRO A 513 22.90 -12.67 -3.86
C PRO A 513 24.13 -12.10 -4.58
N MET A 514 24.36 -12.47 -5.83
CA MET A 514 25.47 -11.97 -6.65
C MET A 514 25.07 -10.76 -7.50
N ALA A 515 23.82 -10.31 -7.42
CA ALA A 515 23.29 -9.28 -8.30
C ALA A 515 23.49 -7.87 -7.72
N SER A 516 24.02 -6.98 -8.55
CA SER A 516 24.14 -5.54 -8.31
C SER A 516 23.63 -4.74 -9.52
N ASP A 517 23.52 -3.42 -9.35
CA ASP A 517 23.21 -2.50 -10.45
C ASP A 517 24.44 -2.04 -11.25
N GLU A 518 25.61 -2.68 -11.06
CA GLU A 518 26.88 -2.30 -11.69
C GLU A 518 26.74 -2.11 -13.21
N ALA A 519 26.09 -3.03 -13.90
CA ALA A 519 25.92 -2.98 -15.36
C ALA A 519 25.09 -1.78 -15.86
N GLN A 520 24.35 -1.12 -14.98
CA GLN A 520 23.54 0.06 -15.30
C GLN A 520 24.08 1.34 -14.65
N ARG A 521 24.86 1.21 -13.59
CA ARG A 521 25.36 2.36 -12.82
C ARG A 521 26.45 3.09 -13.59
N LYS A 522 26.35 4.42 -13.61
CA LYS A 522 27.36 5.28 -14.24
C LYS A 522 28.69 5.19 -13.48
N ALA A 523 29.80 5.28 -14.20
CA ALA A 523 31.14 5.13 -13.63
C ALA A 523 31.43 6.14 -12.50
N ASP A 524 30.94 7.38 -12.61
CA ASP A 524 31.08 8.45 -11.63
C ASP A 524 30.15 8.31 -10.41
N LYS A 525 29.33 7.25 -10.36
CA LYS A 525 28.33 6.97 -9.32
C LYS A 525 28.56 5.65 -8.58
N MET A 526 29.69 5.00 -8.84
CA MET A 526 30.16 3.81 -8.13
C MET A 526 30.47 4.14 -6.65
N PRO A 527 30.47 3.14 -5.74
CA PRO A 527 30.29 1.69 -5.96
C PRO A 527 28.84 1.29 -6.30
N PRO A 528 28.63 0.06 -6.80
CA PRO A 528 27.30 -0.44 -7.12
C PRO A 528 26.49 -0.82 -5.89
N THR A 529 25.17 -0.75 -6.04
CA THR A 529 24.19 -1.15 -5.02
C THR A 529 23.74 -2.58 -5.32
N THR A 530 23.68 -3.43 -4.29
CA THR A 530 23.08 -4.77 -4.43
C THR A 530 21.60 -4.66 -4.81
N ILE A 531 21.17 -5.53 -5.72
CA ILE A 531 19.76 -5.70 -6.09
C ILE A 531 19.25 -7.09 -5.67
N ASN A 532 19.93 -7.75 -4.72
CA ASN A 532 19.47 -9.00 -4.13
C ASN A 532 18.05 -8.82 -3.56
N PHE A 533 17.10 -9.67 -3.94
CA PHE A 533 15.68 -9.51 -3.67
C PHE A 533 15.38 -9.32 -2.17
N ARG A 534 16.05 -10.10 -1.30
CA ARG A 534 15.85 -10.00 0.17
C ARG A 534 16.33 -8.69 0.78
N VAL A 535 17.25 -7.98 0.12
CA VAL A 535 17.73 -6.67 0.56
C VAL A 535 16.90 -5.57 -0.11
N LEU A 536 16.71 -5.69 -1.42
CA LEU A 536 16.03 -4.70 -2.26
C LEU A 536 14.59 -4.48 -1.78
N VAL A 537 13.81 -5.55 -1.59
CA VAL A 537 12.39 -5.42 -1.22
C VAL A 537 12.25 -4.76 0.16
N HIS A 538 13.04 -5.18 1.15
CA HIS A 538 13.01 -4.56 2.47
C HIS A 538 13.43 -3.09 2.44
N ARG A 539 14.51 -2.73 1.74
CA ARG A 539 14.97 -1.33 1.65
C ARG A 539 13.98 -0.45 0.89
N ILE A 540 13.36 -0.94 -0.19
CA ILE A 540 12.31 -0.20 -0.91
C ILE A 540 11.17 0.14 0.05
N HIS A 541 10.66 -0.84 0.80
CA HIS A 541 9.52 -0.62 1.67
C HIS A 541 9.89 0.08 2.97
N ARG A 542 11.15 0.03 3.43
CA ARG A 542 11.64 0.88 4.52
C ARG A 542 11.76 2.34 4.08
N GLY A 543 12.20 2.58 2.83
CA GLY A 543 12.09 3.86 2.12
C GLY A 543 12.41 5.10 2.95
N GLU A 544 11.38 5.92 3.21
CA GLU A 544 11.47 7.19 3.97
C GLU A 544 11.98 7.02 5.40
N GLU A 545 11.93 5.82 5.94
CA GLU A 545 12.36 5.54 7.29
C GLU A 545 13.78 4.93 7.38
N LEU A 546 14.48 4.79 6.25
CA LEU A 546 15.90 4.45 6.24
C LEU A 546 16.73 5.58 6.87
N THR A 547 17.71 5.22 7.68
CA THR A 547 18.69 6.19 8.21
C THR A 547 19.81 6.47 7.20
N GLN A 548 20.10 5.51 6.31
CA GLN A 548 21.07 5.64 5.23
C GLN A 548 20.37 6.02 3.92
N LYS A 549 20.27 7.32 3.67
CA LYS A 549 19.72 7.90 2.43
C LYS A 549 20.82 8.64 1.62
N PRO A 550 20.71 8.68 0.28
CA PRO A 550 19.62 8.13 -0.52
C PRO A 550 19.81 6.63 -0.82
N PHE A 551 18.71 5.89 -0.91
CA PHE A 551 18.69 4.51 -1.44
C PHE A 551 18.38 4.53 -2.94
N GLN A 552 19.44 4.47 -3.75
CA GLN A 552 19.36 4.56 -5.21
C GLN A 552 19.82 3.26 -5.89
N VAL A 553 19.05 2.86 -6.90
CA VAL A 553 19.35 1.76 -7.82
C VAL A 553 19.33 2.28 -9.25
N TYR A 554 20.30 1.89 -10.08
CA TYR A 554 20.34 2.28 -11.49
C TYR A 554 19.62 1.25 -12.35
N GLY A 555 18.60 1.72 -13.07
CA GLY A 555 17.83 0.92 -14.03
C GLY A 555 18.37 1.02 -15.45
N PHE A 556 17.69 0.33 -16.39
CA PHE A 556 18.03 0.35 -17.81
C PHE A 556 18.22 1.79 -18.35
N GLY A 557 19.29 1.97 -19.14
CA GLY A 557 19.67 3.28 -19.67
C GLY A 557 20.45 4.16 -18.68
N GLY A 558 20.87 3.60 -17.54
CA GLY A 558 21.64 4.31 -16.52
C GLY A 558 20.85 5.39 -15.77
N ASN A 559 19.54 5.21 -15.68
CA ASN A 559 18.66 6.12 -14.96
C ASN A 559 18.62 5.76 -13.47
N PRO A 560 18.92 6.71 -12.56
CA PRO A 560 18.77 6.48 -11.13
C PRO A 560 17.29 6.41 -10.75
N ILE A 561 16.95 5.41 -9.93
CA ILE A 561 15.65 5.29 -9.28
C ILE A 561 15.90 5.46 -7.79
N ASP A 562 15.30 6.50 -7.20
CA ASP A 562 15.45 6.82 -5.78
C ASP A 562 14.23 6.33 -5.00
N PHE A 563 14.44 5.33 -4.15
CA PHE A 563 13.40 4.76 -3.31
C PHE A 563 13.33 5.40 -1.92
N SER A 564 14.13 6.43 -1.66
CA SER A 564 14.22 7.05 -0.33
C SER A 564 12.95 7.73 0.13
N ASN A 565 12.02 8.03 -0.79
CA ASN A 565 10.74 8.67 -0.47
C ASN A 565 9.55 7.69 -0.50
N VAL A 566 9.81 6.38 -0.64
CA VAL A 566 8.75 5.38 -0.56
C VAL A 566 8.24 5.33 0.88
N ILE A 567 6.92 5.47 1.06
CA ILE A 567 6.27 5.41 2.36
C ILE A 567 5.46 4.13 2.40
N PHE A 568 5.76 3.25 3.36
CA PHE A 568 4.96 2.05 3.56
C PHE A 568 3.68 2.38 4.35
N PRO A 569 2.49 1.99 3.86
CA PRO A 569 1.23 2.40 4.48
C PRO A 569 0.88 1.67 5.78
N GLY A 570 1.42 0.47 6.00
CA GLY A 570 1.10 -0.38 7.15
C GLY A 570 2.24 -0.49 8.17
N ASN A 571 2.17 -1.50 9.03
CA ASN A 571 3.25 -1.85 9.95
C ASN A 571 4.29 -2.76 9.26
N LEU A 572 5.51 -2.24 9.03
CA LEU A 572 6.62 -3.04 8.48
C LEU A 572 7.05 -4.19 9.40
N ALA A 573 6.79 -4.10 10.71
CA ALA A 573 7.08 -5.17 11.64
C ALA A 573 6.12 -6.36 11.51
N SER A 574 4.97 -6.20 10.84
CA SER A 574 4.07 -7.33 10.59
C SER A 574 4.58 -8.15 9.40
N CYS A 575 5.58 -9.02 9.63
CA CYS A 575 6.34 -9.75 8.58
C CYS A 575 5.45 -10.52 7.59
N GLN A 576 4.34 -11.10 8.09
CA GLN A 576 3.38 -11.86 7.30
C GLN A 576 2.57 -11.01 6.32
N THR A 577 2.76 -9.68 6.32
CA THR A 577 2.29 -8.79 5.25
C THR A 577 2.87 -9.21 3.90
N CYS A 578 4.08 -9.77 3.88
CA CYS A 578 4.73 -10.29 2.66
C CYS A 578 5.04 -11.79 2.75
N HIS A 579 5.55 -12.24 3.90
CA HIS A 579 6.06 -13.59 4.08
C HIS A 579 4.95 -14.64 4.16
N LYS A 580 5.28 -15.86 3.71
CA LYS A 580 4.48 -17.05 4.02
C LYS A 580 4.69 -17.41 5.49
N ALA A 581 3.69 -18.00 6.14
CA ALA A 581 3.81 -18.41 7.54
C ALA A 581 5.04 -19.30 7.77
N GLY A 582 5.83 -18.99 8.81
CA GLY A 582 7.03 -19.75 9.19
C GLY A 582 8.26 -19.55 8.28
N THR A 583 8.28 -18.51 7.43
CA THR A 583 9.39 -18.24 6.49
C THR A 583 10.18 -16.97 6.79
N ASN A 584 9.85 -16.28 7.89
CA ASN A 584 10.47 -15.04 8.35
C ASN A 584 11.25 -15.24 9.66
N ASP A 585 11.55 -16.49 10.02
CA ASP A 585 12.11 -16.87 11.32
C ASP A 585 13.57 -17.29 11.17
N LEU A 586 14.30 -17.30 12.28
CA LEU A 586 15.62 -17.90 12.39
C LEU A 586 15.51 -19.32 12.99
N PRO A 587 16.28 -20.30 12.50
CA PRO A 587 17.46 -20.17 11.62
C PRO A 587 17.14 -19.99 10.12
N LEU A 588 18.02 -19.27 9.41
CA LEU A 588 17.97 -19.25 7.95
C LEU A 588 18.54 -20.57 7.38
N PRO A 589 18.11 -21.03 6.18
CA PRO A 589 18.73 -22.18 5.53
C PRO A 589 20.23 -21.97 5.32
N ARG A 590 21.06 -22.92 5.77
CA ARG A 590 22.53 -22.84 5.68
C ARG A 590 23.09 -22.85 4.25
N VAL A 591 22.24 -23.10 3.25
CA VAL A 591 22.60 -23.11 1.83
C VAL A 591 22.58 -21.72 1.18
N LEU A 592 22.04 -20.71 1.89
CA LEU A 592 21.95 -19.35 1.38
C LEU A 592 23.35 -18.74 1.23
N GLN A 593 23.51 -17.96 0.16
CA GLN A 593 24.78 -17.36 -0.18
C GLN A 593 24.88 -15.94 0.40
N PRO A 594 26.10 -15.48 0.73
CA PRO A 594 26.32 -14.09 1.09
C PRO A 594 25.85 -13.15 -0.02
N THR A 595 25.36 -11.98 0.36
CA THR A 595 25.14 -10.89 -0.59
C THR A 595 26.50 -10.32 -0.97
N THR A 596 26.91 -10.50 -2.21
CA THR A 596 28.23 -10.08 -2.71
C THR A 596 28.07 -9.03 -3.79
N ILE A 597 28.82 -7.94 -3.64
CA ILE A 597 28.88 -6.84 -4.60
C ILE A 597 30.25 -6.90 -5.27
N THR A 598 30.25 -6.92 -6.59
CA THR A 598 31.45 -6.80 -7.42
C THR A 598 31.55 -5.44 -8.08
N GLN A 599 32.77 -5.02 -8.40
CA GLN A 599 33.08 -3.89 -9.26
C GLN A 599 34.29 -4.24 -10.14
N GLY A 600 34.14 -4.17 -11.46
CA GLY A 600 35.20 -4.54 -12.40
C GLY A 600 35.67 -6.00 -12.25
N GLY A 601 34.78 -6.89 -11.83
CA GLY A 601 35.11 -8.30 -11.54
C GLY A 601 35.77 -8.55 -10.19
N GLN A 602 36.04 -7.52 -9.38
CA GLN A 602 36.58 -7.68 -8.03
C GLN A 602 35.48 -7.56 -6.97
N VAL A 603 35.55 -8.37 -5.92
CA VAL A 603 34.64 -8.29 -4.78
C VAL A 603 34.94 -7.03 -3.97
N VAL A 604 33.97 -6.12 -3.88
CA VAL A 604 34.08 -4.89 -3.07
C VAL A 604 33.39 -5.01 -1.73
N SER A 605 32.38 -5.88 -1.61
CA SER A 605 31.69 -6.13 -0.35
C SER A 605 31.06 -7.53 -0.34
N THR A 606 31.12 -8.20 0.80
CA THR A 606 30.41 -9.44 1.07
C THR A 606 29.72 -9.33 2.42
N THR A 607 28.41 -9.54 2.44
CA THR A 607 27.58 -9.50 3.64
C THR A 607 26.88 -10.83 3.83
N LEU A 608 27.07 -11.47 4.99
CA LEU A 608 26.48 -12.77 5.30
C LEU A 608 24.94 -12.74 5.29
N PRO A 609 24.26 -13.89 5.11
CA PRO A 609 22.82 -13.94 4.89
C PRO A 609 21.98 -13.21 5.95
N ILE A 610 22.15 -13.51 7.24
CA ILE A 610 21.32 -12.91 8.31
C ILE A 610 21.61 -11.41 8.41
N ARG A 611 22.89 -11.01 8.43
CA ARG A 611 23.32 -9.61 8.45
C ARG A 611 22.68 -8.83 7.30
N SER A 612 22.72 -9.38 6.08
CA SER A 612 22.21 -8.68 4.88
C SER A 612 20.70 -8.41 4.94
N VAL A 613 19.94 -9.31 5.57
CA VAL A 613 18.49 -9.14 5.76
C VAL A 613 18.21 -8.16 6.88
N CYS A 614 18.82 -8.31 8.07
CA CYS A 614 18.51 -7.45 9.21
C CYS A 614 18.90 -5.97 8.96
N THR A 615 20.07 -5.76 8.33
CA THR A 615 20.55 -4.41 7.97
C THR A 615 19.80 -3.76 6.83
N SER A 616 18.93 -4.49 6.13
CA SER A 616 18.06 -3.91 5.10
C SER A 616 16.92 -3.06 5.68
N CYS A 617 16.57 -3.25 6.96
CA CYS A 617 15.64 -2.38 7.69
C CYS A 617 16.31 -1.66 8.86
N HIS A 618 17.19 -2.35 9.60
CA HIS A 618 17.92 -1.77 10.73
C HIS A 618 19.29 -1.27 10.27
N ASP A 619 19.29 -0.12 9.61
CA ASP A 619 20.45 0.42 8.88
C ASP A 619 21.27 1.47 9.66
N SER A 620 21.01 1.65 10.95
CA SER A 620 21.75 2.62 11.76
C SER A 620 23.16 2.14 12.11
N LYS A 621 24.10 3.08 12.28
CA LYS A 621 25.51 2.76 12.60
C LYS A 621 25.66 1.91 13.88
N PRO A 622 24.96 2.19 15.00
CA PRO A 622 25.05 1.35 16.20
C PRO A 622 24.55 -0.08 15.96
N VAL A 623 23.48 -0.25 15.17
CA VAL A 623 22.97 -1.59 14.84
C VAL A 623 23.98 -2.34 13.97
N ALA A 624 24.59 -1.68 12.99
CA ALA A 624 25.65 -2.28 12.18
C ALA A 624 26.82 -2.79 13.05
N GLY A 625 27.23 -2.01 14.06
CA GLY A 625 28.24 -2.42 15.03
C GLY A 625 27.82 -3.62 15.88
N HIS A 626 26.58 -3.64 16.39
CA HIS A 626 26.05 -4.79 17.11
C HIS A 626 26.09 -6.07 16.26
N ILE A 627 25.59 -6.01 15.02
CA ILE A 627 25.52 -7.18 14.13
C ILE A 627 26.92 -7.69 13.78
N GLU A 628 27.89 -6.80 13.61
CA GLU A 628 29.28 -7.17 13.36
C GLU A 628 29.89 -7.96 14.52
N LEU A 629 29.60 -7.58 15.77
CA LEU A 629 30.02 -8.33 16.97
C LEU A 629 29.38 -9.72 17.08
N GLN A 630 28.23 -9.95 16.42
CA GLN A 630 27.56 -11.25 16.38
C GLN A 630 28.02 -12.14 15.22
N THR A 631 29.15 -11.79 14.59
CA THR A 631 29.80 -12.61 13.56
C THR A 631 31.20 -12.97 14.00
N THR A 632 31.52 -14.26 14.06
CA THR A 632 32.87 -14.70 14.42
C THR A 632 33.89 -14.30 13.35
N SER A 633 35.18 -14.27 13.69
CA SER A 633 36.26 -14.09 12.72
C SER A 633 36.30 -15.19 11.64
N SER A 634 35.73 -16.36 11.93
CA SER A 634 35.53 -17.46 10.98
C SER A 634 34.27 -17.33 10.11
N GLY A 635 33.52 -16.23 10.23
CA GLY A 635 32.34 -15.94 9.40
C GLY A 635 31.06 -16.65 9.84
N ILE A 636 30.95 -17.02 11.12
CA ILE A 636 29.75 -17.68 11.66
C ILE A 636 28.85 -16.61 12.30
N GLU A 637 27.61 -16.51 11.82
CA GLU A 637 26.57 -15.66 12.42
C GLU A 637 25.96 -16.34 13.65
N THR A 638 26.02 -15.70 14.82
CA THR A 638 25.46 -16.21 16.08
C THR A 638 24.11 -15.60 16.44
N CYS A 639 23.47 -14.90 15.49
CA CYS A 639 22.21 -14.19 15.68
C CYS A 639 21.08 -15.08 16.24
N GLU A 640 21.06 -16.35 15.82
CA GLU A 640 20.05 -17.35 16.19
C GLU A 640 20.04 -17.67 17.70
N VAL A 641 21.14 -17.39 18.41
CA VAL A 641 21.22 -17.58 19.87
C VAL A 641 20.21 -16.70 20.60
N CYS A 642 20.03 -15.47 20.14
CA CYS A 642 19.17 -14.47 20.77
C CYS A 642 17.87 -14.21 20.00
N HIS A 643 17.92 -14.31 18.67
CA HIS A 643 16.81 -14.00 17.76
C HIS A 643 16.16 -15.25 17.14
N GLY A 644 16.64 -16.44 17.46
CA GLY A 644 16.01 -17.70 17.04
C GLY A 644 14.61 -17.89 17.60
N ALA A 645 13.86 -18.80 17.00
CA ALA A 645 12.54 -19.18 17.49
C ALA A 645 12.57 -19.58 18.99
N GLY A 646 11.65 -19.02 19.77
CA GLY A 646 11.50 -19.26 21.21
C GLY A 646 12.55 -18.56 22.10
N LYS A 647 13.46 -17.76 21.53
CA LYS A 647 14.48 -17.02 22.29
C LYS A 647 13.91 -15.73 22.88
N GLU A 648 14.70 -15.08 23.75
CA GLU A 648 14.28 -13.86 24.44
C GLU A 648 13.84 -12.76 23.46
N PHE A 649 14.61 -12.59 22.38
CA PHE A 649 14.42 -11.61 21.32
C PHE A 649 14.08 -12.26 19.97
N ASP A 650 13.37 -13.39 20.00
CA ASP A 650 12.81 -14.05 18.81
C ASP A 650 12.21 -13.03 17.84
N VAL A 651 12.58 -13.13 16.55
CA VAL A 651 12.12 -12.24 15.48
C VAL A 651 10.60 -12.07 15.49
N VAL A 652 9.82 -13.14 15.64
CA VAL A 652 8.34 -13.09 15.65
C VAL A 652 7.81 -12.42 16.91
N LYS A 653 8.52 -12.58 18.03
CA LYS A 653 8.10 -12.01 19.30
C LYS A 653 8.28 -10.49 19.33
N VAL A 654 9.37 -9.99 18.75
CA VAL A 654 9.74 -8.57 18.77
C VAL A 654 9.17 -7.76 17.60
N HIS A 655 8.66 -8.43 16.57
CA HIS A 655 8.00 -7.81 15.43
C HIS A 655 6.51 -8.18 15.40
N LYS A 656 5.66 -7.27 15.88
CA LYS A 656 4.19 -7.41 15.92
C LYS A 656 3.52 -6.22 15.25
#